data_AF-A0A6S7BY95-F1
#
_entry.id   AF-A0A6S7BY95-F1
#
_cell.length_a   1.000
_cell.length_b   1.000
_cell.length_c   1.000
_cell.angle_alpha   90.00
_cell.angle_beta   90.00
_cell.angle_gamma   90.00
#
_symmetry.space_group_name_H-M   'P 1'
#
loop_
_entity.id
_entity.type
_entity.pdbx_description
1 polymer ?
#
loop_
_entity_poly.entity_id
_entity_poly.type
_entity_poly.pdbx_seq_one_letter_code
_entity_poly.pdbx_strand_id
1 'polypeptide(L)'
;MTLTGQTLSNTQGAQIVAGHDLTLNIAQWVENTGGTLAGAHKLTLNEPGAAVINQNGSIHGNGAIALNVASLDNTSGRIGNDTGSGGSITIAAGTLGNQNGAIGSDQNLYVTTNQLSGDGTIIAGHDGTLSVNGHYTNDAANRIHANHDLTLTTGGDFTNQGTLDAVNALTVNAAKVDNQAGADLNSASTTIHAGHAITNAGRLEGDTVTTHSASLTNLATIVGDYVTLNAASMSNTGSAAAIAAATQLNLYASNTLSNTGGASLFSLGDIHIAADGTRDASGLLTHRAASVTNDQSTIEAQGNLEIATQTLTNTRPAPTVQTVTAGVDTAHQTKRGKYIACATGNANNHSSCTQAVWDYGYKTPRTDTFTSASIVSQDPSQHQIVLNLNGQPQTIYYSSMTNNGGTVTLTYWDAYDPHLHYLPSTEYATRSDAHKGYQRVEIARDTTTTTQQDQATGAAPQAQLLAGSKMTLANVGTIDNRYSAIAAGHSIQIGSTQQGGSVGSGNHGGTTVNNTGQTLYRYQSQNIVSTYAWNEDTHRDVGTVAQAPLVLQPVAIGGTGGTIIANNAVQIHATNLDNTNVAAASSATGATGGTLGANPTVANAPQSVASSTGALNIPLPTGGLYAFQPAPGQPYLIATDPRQVTRVSSRATICSASSG
;
A
#
# COMPACT_ATOMS: atom_id res chain seq x y z
N MET A 1 -7.11 17.47 -64.61
CA MET A 1 -7.27 16.24 -65.43
C MET A 1 -8.46 15.49 -64.89
N THR A 2 -9.38 15.08 -65.76
CA THR A 2 -10.53 14.26 -65.38
C THR A 2 -10.49 12.97 -66.19
N LEU A 3 -10.53 11.82 -65.52
CA LEU A 3 -10.65 10.51 -66.13
C LEU A 3 -12.05 9.98 -65.87
N THR A 4 -12.72 9.46 -66.90
CA THR A 4 -14.08 8.92 -66.79
C THR A 4 -14.15 7.56 -67.46
N GLY A 5 -14.72 6.59 -66.76
CA GLY A 5 -14.82 5.22 -67.24
C GLY A 5 -15.40 4.27 -66.20
N GLN A 6 -15.43 2.99 -66.54
CA GLN A 6 -15.94 1.94 -65.65
C GLN A 6 -14.81 1.38 -64.81
N THR A 7 -13.65 1.19 -65.44
CA THR A 7 -12.43 0.69 -64.80
C THR A 7 -11.22 1.53 -65.20
N LEU A 8 -10.22 1.55 -64.32
CA LEU A 8 -8.90 2.16 -64.54
C LEU A 8 -7.85 1.16 -64.06
N SER A 9 -6.90 0.78 -64.93
CA SER A 9 -5.73 -0.01 -64.56
C SER A 9 -4.47 0.82 -64.76
N ASN A 10 -3.77 1.10 -63.66
CA ASN A 10 -2.53 1.84 -63.54
C ASN A 10 -1.53 0.97 -62.79
N THR A 11 -1.01 -0.05 -63.48
CA THR A 11 -0.16 -1.09 -62.89
C THR A 11 1.25 -1.08 -63.46
N GLN A 12 2.16 -1.92 -62.92
CA GLN A 12 3.51 -2.12 -63.46
C GLN A 12 4.37 -0.84 -63.50
N GLY A 13 4.28 0.01 -62.48
CA GLY A 13 5.03 1.27 -62.41
C GLY A 13 4.44 2.41 -63.25
N ALA A 14 3.25 2.24 -63.83
CA ALA A 14 2.55 3.30 -64.55
C ALA A 14 2.25 4.51 -63.65
N GLN A 15 2.25 5.70 -64.25
CA GLN A 15 2.02 6.96 -63.55
C GLN A 15 0.91 7.77 -64.21
N ILE A 16 -0.06 8.20 -63.42
CA ILE A 16 -1.08 9.18 -63.81
C ILE A 16 -0.87 10.40 -62.93
N VAL A 17 -0.32 11.45 -63.52
CA VAL A 17 0.06 12.68 -62.80
C VAL A 17 -0.68 13.87 -63.43
N ALA A 18 -1.45 14.58 -62.62
CA ALA A 18 -2.08 15.83 -63.00
C ALA A 18 -1.30 17.02 -62.41
N GLY A 19 -0.92 17.98 -63.26
CA GLY A 19 -0.23 19.21 -62.82
C GLY A 19 -1.09 20.17 -61.97
N HIS A 20 -2.34 19.82 -61.67
CA HIS A 20 -3.22 20.53 -60.74
C HIS A 20 -4.18 19.50 -60.10
N ASP A 21 -5.45 19.44 -60.51
CA ASP A 21 -6.42 18.48 -59.97
C ASP A 21 -6.43 17.18 -60.78
N LEU A 22 -6.48 16.04 -60.09
CA LEU A 22 -6.83 14.73 -60.63
C LEU A 22 -8.21 14.33 -60.13
N THR A 23 -9.18 14.24 -61.04
CA THR A 23 -10.53 13.75 -60.74
C THR A 23 -10.76 12.42 -61.45
N LEU A 24 -11.10 11.39 -60.67
CA LEU A 24 -11.39 10.04 -61.14
C LEU A 24 -12.88 9.79 -61.01
N ASN A 25 -13.59 9.73 -62.14
CA ASN A 25 -14.99 9.31 -62.24
C ASN A 25 -15.00 7.86 -62.75
N ILE A 26 -14.53 6.94 -61.91
CA ILE A 26 -14.32 5.52 -62.27
C ILE A 26 -15.31 4.67 -61.47
N ALA A 27 -16.36 4.18 -62.14
CA ALA A 27 -17.55 3.66 -61.47
C ALA A 27 -17.37 2.30 -60.75
N GLN A 28 -16.43 1.45 -61.18
CA GLN A 28 -16.30 0.08 -60.69
C GLN A 28 -14.96 -0.22 -60.02
N TRP A 29 -13.84 -0.03 -60.72
CA TRP A 29 -12.52 -0.46 -60.22
C TRP A 29 -11.41 0.53 -60.59
N VAL A 30 -10.64 0.95 -59.59
CA VAL A 30 -9.36 1.65 -59.76
C VAL A 30 -8.25 0.73 -59.26
N GLU A 31 -7.54 0.11 -60.19
CA GLU A 31 -6.38 -0.73 -59.90
C GLU A 31 -5.11 0.11 -60.06
N ASN A 32 -4.44 0.40 -58.94
CA ASN A 32 -3.18 1.14 -58.85
C ASN A 32 -2.03 0.27 -58.35
N THR A 33 -2.07 -1.03 -58.63
CA THR A 33 -1.09 -2.00 -58.09
C THR A 33 0.31 -1.71 -58.61
N GLY A 34 1.22 -1.30 -57.73
CA GLY A 34 2.58 -0.86 -58.10
C GLY A 34 2.63 0.39 -58.97
N GLY A 35 1.52 1.12 -59.12
CA GLY A 35 1.42 2.35 -59.90
C GLY A 35 1.46 3.61 -59.05
N THR A 36 1.38 4.78 -59.70
CA THR A 36 1.26 6.09 -59.05
C THR A 36 0.06 6.88 -59.59
N LEU A 37 -0.81 7.33 -58.71
CA LEU A 37 -1.86 8.33 -58.99
C LEU A 37 -1.50 9.62 -58.23
N ALA A 38 -1.30 10.74 -58.93
CA ALA A 38 -0.88 11.99 -58.31
C ALA A 38 -1.63 13.21 -58.83
N GLY A 39 -2.06 14.08 -57.90
CA GLY A 39 -2.62 15.41 -58.20
C GLY A 39 -1.84 16.52 -57.48
N ALA A 40 -1.27 17.47 -58.22
CA ALA A 40 -0.47 18.56 -57.66
C ALA A 40 -1.26 19.56 -56.78
N HIS A 41 -2.59 19.52 -56.76
CA HIS A 41 -3.41 20.31 -55.83
C HIS A 41 -4.50 19.46 -55.16
N LYS A 42 -5.29 18.71 -55.93
CA LYS A 42 -6.36 17.86 -55.40
C LYS A 42 -6.39 16.51 -56.11
N LEU A 43 -6.62 15.43 -55.36
CA LEU A 43 -6.98 14.12 -55.91
C LEU A 43 -8.36 13.74 -55.39
N THR A 44 -9.29 13.40 -56.28
CA THR A 44 -10.67 13.04 -55.89
C THR A 44 -11.17 11.82 -56.64
N LEU A 45 -11.72 10.88 -55.88
CA LEU A 45 -12.52 9.76 -56.35
C LEU A 45 -13.77 9.70 -55.46
N ASN A 46 -14.94 10.05 -56.01
CA ASN A 46 -16.21 10.09 -55.28
C ASN A 46 -17.22 9.14 -55.92
N GLU A 47 -16.94 7.85 -55.79
CA GLU A 47 -17.68 6.76 -56.42
C GLU A 47 -17.96 5.69 -55.35
N PRO A 48 -19.03 5.83 -54.53
CA PRO A 48 -19.29 4.95 -53.38
C PRO A 48 -19.48 3.47 -53.72
N GLY A 49 -19.65 3.14 -55.01
CA GLY A 49 -19.74 1.76 -55.52
C GLY A 49 -18.41 1.20 -56.04
N ALA A 50 -17.37 2.03 -56.15
CA ALA A 50 -16.10 1.63 -56.74
C ALA A 50 -15.18 0.94 -55.73
N ALA A 51 -14.37 0.00 -56.18
CA ALA A 51 -13.28 -0.61 -55.42
C ALA A 51 -11.94 -0.01 -55.85
N VAL A 52 -11.08 0.30 -54.87
CA VAL A 52 -9.72 0.82 -55.09
C VAL A 52 -8.70 -0.18 -54.59
N ILE A 53 -7.80 -0.60 -55.47
CA ILE A 53 -6.69 -1.50 -55.15
C ILE A 53 -5.41 -0.67 -55.27
N ASN A 54 -4.81 -0.31 -54.15
CA ASN A 54 -3.54 0.44 -54.07
C ASN A 54 -2.39 -0.43 -53.57
N GLN A 55 -2.42 -1.73 -53.87
CA GLN A 55 -1.42 -2.67 -53.37
C GLN A 55 -0.02 -2.34 -53.91
N ASN A 56 0.97 -2.15 -53.03
CA ASN A 56 2.32 -1.69 -53.41
C ASN A 56 2.34 -0.38 -54.25
N GLY A 57 1.20 0.33 -54.32
CA GLY A 57 1.02 1.52 -55.13
C GLY A 57 1.18 2.81 -54.32
N SER A 58 1.10 3.93 -55.01
CA SER A 58 1.08 5.26 -54.41
C SER A 58 -0.09 6.08 -54.90
N ILE A 59 -0.89 6.60 -53.96
CA ILE A 59 -1.88 7.66 -54.19
C ILE A 59 -1.35 8.89 -53.47
N HIS A 60 -1.11 9.96 -54.22
CA HIS A 60 -0.37 11.12 -53.74
C HIS A 60 -1.07 12.43 -54.11
N GLY A 61 -0.93 13.44 -53.27
CA GLY A 61 -1.38 14.79 -53.59
C GLY A 61 -0.71 15.87 -52.76
N ASN A 62 -0.46 17.03 -53.35
CA ASN A 62 0.13 18.18 -52.65
C ASN A 62 -0.92 19.07 -51.97
N GLY A 63 -2.19 18.72 -52.06
CA GLY A 63 -3.28 19.32 -51.29
C GLY A 63 -4.30 18.26 -50.90
N ALA A 64 -5.60 18.47 -51.13
CA ALA A 64 -6.61 17.55 -50.60
C ALA A 64 -6.67 16.20 -51.36
N ILE A 65 -6.65 15.08 -50.64
CA ILE A 65 -7.00 13.75 -51.17
C ILE A 65 -8.37 13.36 -50.62
N ALA A 66 -9.33 13.10 -51.50
CA ALA A 66 -10.68 12.69 -51.14
C ALA A 66 -11.06 11.37 -51.83
N LEU A 67 -11.21 10.29 -51.07
CA LEU A 67 -11.61 8.97 -51.54
C LEU A 67 -12.94 8.59 -50.88
N ASN A 68 -14.00 8.46 -51.66
CA ASN A 68 -15.29 7.94 -51.20
C ASN A 68 -15.69 6.75 -52.08
N VAL A 69 -15.54 5.54 -51.54
CA VAL A 69 -15.49 4.28 -52.31
C VAL A 69 -16.13 3.12 -51.55
N ALA A 70 -16.49 2.03 -52.25
CA ALA A 70 -17.02 0.83 -51.61
C ALA A 70 -15.94 0.07 -50.82
N SER A 71 -14.74 -0.03 -51.37
CA SER A 71 -13.58 -0.66 -50.71
C SER A 71 -12.28 0.01 -51.10
N LEU A 72 -11.33 0.00 -50.17
CA LEU A 72 -9.97 0.51 -50.37
C LEU A 72 -8.98 -0.49 -49.79
N ASP A 73 -8.18 -1.11 -50.66
CA ASP A 73 -7.08 -1.99 -50.28
C ASP A 73 -5.75 -1.26 -50.45
N ASN A 74 -5.17 -0.80 -49.34
CA ASN A 74 -3.88 -0.14 -49.27
C ASN A 74 -2.75 -1.08 -48.81
N THR A 75 -2.88 -2.39 -49.04
CA THR A 75 -1.88 -3.37 -48.58
C THR A 75 -0.49 -3.07 -49.17
N SER A 76 0.50 -2.83 -48.32
CA SER A 76 1.86 -2.40 -48.70
C SER A 76 1.90 -1.12 -49.57
N GLY A 77 0.78 -0.41 -49.67
CA GLY A 77 0.62 0.82 -50.45
C GLY A 77 0.88 2.07 -49.62
N ARG A 78 0.87 3.21 -50.30
CA ARG A 78 0.98 4.54 -49.68
C ARG A 78 -0.14 5.45 -50.17
N ILE A 79 -0.81 6.10 -49.23
CA ILE A 79 -1.74 7.20 -49.49
C ILE A 79 -1.25 8.38 -48.66
N GLY A 80 -0.85 9.47 -49.30
CA GLY A 80 -0.32 10.58 -48.52
C GLY A 80 -0.08 11.89 -49.22
N ASN A 81 0.14 12.90 -48.39
CA ASN A 81 0.57 14.23 -48.81
C ASN A 81 2.09 14.40 -48.68
N ASP A 82 2.64 15.34 -49.44
CA ASP A 82 4.01 15.80 -49.22
C ASP A 82 4.12 16.57 -47.90
N THR A 83 5.25 16.43 -47.23
CA THR A 83 5.56 17.20 -46.04
C THR A 83 5.58 18.71 -46.35
N GLY A 84 4.86 19.50 -45.57
CA GLY A 84 4.73 20.94 -45.73
C GLY A 84 3.73 21.36 -46.83
N SER A 85 2.98 20.42 -47.42
CA SER A 85 1.99 20.74 -48.45
C SER A 85 0.71 21.37 -47.92
N GLY A 86 0.44 21.27 -46.61
CA GLY A 86 -0.81 21.68 -45.97
C GLY A 86 -2.01 20.81 -46.38
N GLY A 87 -1.77 19.63 -46.98
CA GLY A 87 -2.80 18.75 -47.50
C GLY A 87 -3.52 17.96 -46.42
N SER A 88 -4.84 17.84 -46.56
CA SER A 88 -5.69 16.98 -45.73
C SER A 88 -6.19 15.77 -46.53
N ILE A 89 -6.44 14.66 -45.83
CA ILE A 89 -6.95 13.43 -46.44
C ILE A 89 -8.32 13.10 -45.86
N THR A 90 -9.26 12.76 -46.73
CA THR A 90 -10.57 12.23 -46.37
C THR A 90 -10.80 10.90 -47.07
N ILE A 91 -11.02 9.85 -46.30
CA ILE A 91 -11.35 8.51 -46.76
C ILE A 91 -12.70 8.11 -46.19
N ALA A 92 -13.65 7.81 -47.07
CA ALA A 92 -14.90 7.12 -46.76
C ALA A 92 -14.89 5.79 -47.52
N ALA A 93 -14.88 4.67 -46.82
CA ALA A 93 -14.83 3.34 -47.43
C ALA A 93 -15.83 2.39 -46.77
N GLY A 94 -16.42 1.44 -47.49
CA GLY A 94 -17.12 0.32 -46.85
C GLY A 94 -16.14 -0.56 -46.08
N THR A 95 -15.05 -0.97 -46.74
CA THR A 95 -13.93 -1.68 -46.13
C THR A 95 -12.61 -0.98 -46.43
N LEU A 96 -11.72 -0.91 -45.44
CA LEU A 96 -10.38 -0.35 -45.56
C LEU A 96 -9.35 -1.37 -45.07
N GLY A 97 -8.55 -1.90 -45.98
CA GLY A 97 -7.39 -2.72 -45.67
C GLY A 97 -6.11 -1.88 -45.70
N ASN A 98 -5.28 -1.95 -44.66
CA ASN A 98 -4.03 -1.21 -44.56
C ASN A 98 -2.85 -2.10 -44.11
N GLN A 99 -2.88 -3.39 -44.45
CA GLN A 99 -1.81 -4.33 -44.04
C GLN A 99 -0.46 -3.90 -44.61
N ASN A 100 0.52 -3.65 -43.75
CA ASN A 100 1.83 -3.10 -44.08
C ASN A 100 1.78 -1.80 -44.91
N GLY A 101 0.62 -1.14 -44.95
CA GLY A 101 0.38 0.08 -45.72
C GLY A 101 0.60 1.34 -44.89
N ALA A 102 0.69 2.47 -45.57
CA ALA A 102 0.79 3.78 -44.95
C ALA A 102 -0.30 4.73 -45.45
N ILE A 103 -0.99 5.38 -44.51
CA ILE A 103 -1.93 6.48 -44.76
C ILE A 103 -1.43 7.67 -43.92
N GLY A 104 -1.08 8.78 -44.56
CA GLY A 104 -0.46 9.93 -43.89
C GLY A 104 -0.86 11.27 -44.47
N SER A 105 -1.41 12.17 -43.66
CA SER A 105 -1.71 13.55 -44.08
C SER A 105 -0.66 14.54 -43.58
N ASP A 106 -0.52 15.69 -44.24
CA ASP A 106 0.33 16.78 -43.74
C ASP A 106 -0.41 17.68 -42.74
N GLN A 107 -1.73 17.80 -42.90
CA GLN A 107 -2.64 18.45 -41.95
C GLN A 107 -3.60 17.43 -41.34
N ASN A 108 -4.89 17.48 -41.72
CA ASN A 108 -5.91 16.69 -41.05
C ASN A 108 -6.19 15.38 -41.79
N LEU A 109 -6.44 14.32 -41.02
CA LEU A 109 -6.82 13.01 -41.53
C LEU A 109 -8.21 12.63 -41.03
N TYR A 110 -9.13 12.39 -41.97
CA TYR A 110 -10.48 11.91 -41.68
C TYR A 110 -10.70 10.56 -42.35
N VAL A 111 -10.91 9.51 -41.56
CA VAL A 111 -11.20 8.16 -42.04
C VAL A 111 -12.54 7.71 -41.48
N THR A 112 -13.48 7.36 -42.35
CA THR A 112 -14.75 6.73 -42.00
C THR A 112 -14.85 5.41 -42.73
N THR A 113 -15.01 4.31 -42.00
CA THR A 113 -15.18 2.98 -42.61
C THR A 113 -16.15 2.10 -41.85
N ASN A 114 -16.77 1.11 -42.51
CA ASN A 114 -17.50 0.09 -41.74
C ASN A 114 -16.52 -0.87 -41.07
N GLN A 115 -15.41 -1.19 -41.73
CA GLN A 115 -14.39 -2.13 -41.26
C GLN A 115 -12.99 -1.62 -41.61
N LEU A 116 -12.10 -1.58 -40.62
CA LEU A 116 -10.67 -1.30 -40.79
C LEU A 116 -9.88 -2.55 -40.41
N SER A 117 -8.94 -2.98 -41.25
CA SER A 117 -8.08 -4.14 -40.99
C SER A 117 -6.64 -3.94 -41.44
N GLY A 118 -5.75 -4.76 -40.87
CA GLY A 118 -4.34 -4.88 -41.23
C GLY A 118 -3.40 -4.07 -40.36
N ASP A 119 -2.14 -4.48 -40.32
CA ASP A 119 -1.11 -3.87 -39.47
C ASP A 119 -0.29 -2.85 -40.26
N GLY A 120 -0.59 -1.58 -40.11
CA GLY A 120 0.05 -0.51 -40.87
C GLY A 120 0.14 0.79 -40.09
N THR A 121 0.49 1.86 -40.79
CA THR A 121 0.60 3.21 -40.20
C THR A 121 -0.53 4.10 -40.67
N ILE A 122 -1.17 4.78 -39.72
CA ILE A 122 -2.18 5.83 -39.96
C ILE A 122 -1.73 7.07 -39.18
N ILE A 123 -1.29 8.12 -39.87
CA ILE A 123 -0.67 9.30 -39.25
C ILE A 123 -1.37 10.58 -39.70
N ALA A 124 -1.84 11.37 -38.73
CA ALA A 124 -2.32 12.72 -38.96
C ALA A 124 -1.20 13.74 -38.69
N GLY A 125 -0.93 14.61 -39.67
CA GLY A 125 0.07 15.66 -39.55
C GLY A 125 -0.32 16.77 -38.56
N HIS A 126 -1.62 16.88 -38.26
CA HIS A 126 -2.21 17.73 -37.23
C HIS A 126 -3.33 16.97 -36.49
N ASP A 127 -4.60 17.08 -36.91
CA ASP A 127 -5.73 16.41 -36.27
C ASP A 127 -6.16 15.13 -37.02
N GLY A 128 -6.40 14.05 -36.28
CA GLY A 128 -6.88 12.77 -36.77
C GLY A 128 -8.30 12.46 -36.29
N THR A 129 -9.14 11.96 -37.18
CA THR A 129 -10.44 11.34 -36.85
C THR A 129 -10.54 10.00 -37.55
N LEU A 130 -10.68 8.92 -36.79
CA LEU A 130 -10.91 7.58 -37.28
C LEU A 130 -12.27 7.07 -36.75
N SER A 131 -13.23 6.91 -37.65
CA SER A 131 -14.57 6.38 -37.33
C SER A 131 -14.76 5.01 -37.99
N VAL A 132 -14.91 3.96 -37.18
CA VAL A 132 -15.16 2.60 -37.62
C VAL A 132 -16.56 2.18 -37.17
N ASN A 133 -17.51 1.93 -38.07
CA ASN A 133 -18.89 1.65 -37.67
C ASN A 133 -19.07 0.30 -36.96
N GLY A 134 -18.11 -0.62 -37.10
CA GLY A 134 -18.09 -1.90 -36.40
C GLY A 134 -17.10 -1.95 -35.23
N HIS A 135 -16.66 -3.17 -34.94
CA HIS A 135 -15.53 -3.42 -34.04
C HIS A 135 -14.21 -3.02 -34.69
N TYR A 136 -13.23 -2.67 -33.86
CA TYR A 136 -11.87 -2.42 -34.33
C TYR A 136 -10.83 -3.02 -33.39
N THR A 137 -9.81 -3.65 -33.98
CA THR A 137 -8.63 -4.14 -33.29
C THR A 137 -7.40 -3.38 -33.79
N ASN A 138 -6.77 -2.60 -32.92
CA ASN A 138 -5.46 -2.01 -33.16
C ASN A 138 -4.39 -3.04 -32.78
N ASP A 139 -3.94 -3.85 -33.73
CA ASP A 139 -2.90 -4.88 -33.53
C ASP A 139 -1.58 -4.28 -32.99
N ALA A 140 -0.74 -5.11 -32.37
CA ALA A 140 0.54 -4.71 -31.79
C ALA A 140 1.51 -4.09 -32.80
N ALA A 141 1.42 -4.47 -34.07
CA ALA A 141 2.24 -3.92 -35.15
C ALA A 141 1.68 -2.60 -35.74
N ASN A 142 0.45 -2.20 -35.39
CA ASN A 142 -0.11 -0.95 -35.85
C ASN A 142 0.53 0.26 -35.19
N ARG A 143 0.57 1.37 -35.94
CA ARG A 143 0.84 2.70 -35.39
C ARG A 143 -0.23 3.67 -35.86
N ILE A 144 -1.02 4.17 -34.91
CA ILE A 144 -1.99 5.22 -35.16
C ILE A 144 -1.60 6.43 -34.31
N HIS A 145 -1.31 7.55 -34.97
CA HIS A 145 -0.76 8.74 -34.34
C HIS A 145 -1.38 10.03 -34.91
N ALA A 146 -1.56 11.04 -34.06
CA ALA A 146 -1.80 12.43 -34.49
C ALA A 146 -0.83 13.40 -33.82
N ASN A 147 -0.26 14.32 -34.60
CA ASN A 147 0.64 15.35 -34.08
C ASN A 147 -0.06 16.41 -33.20
N HIS A 148 -1.39 16.44 -33.16
CA HIS A 148 -2.18 17.30 -32.27
C HIS A 148 -3.29 16.49 -31.58
N ASP A 149 -4.50 16.41 -32.13
CA ASP A 149 -5.62 15.67 -31.53
C ASP A 149 -5.98 14.41 -32.33
N LEU A 150 -6.28 13.31 -31.65
CA LEU A 150 -6.80 12.08 -32.24
C LEU A 150 -8.14 11.70 -31.62
N THR A 151 -9.16 11.54 -32.47
CA THR A 151 -10.44 10.92 -32.07
C THR A 151 -10.60 9.58 -32.77
N LEU A 152 -10.72 8.50 -31.99
CA LEU A 152 -11.14 7.18 -32.45
C LEU A 152 -12.58 6.93 -31.98
N THR A 153 -13.46 6.60 -32.92
CA THR A 153 -14.83 6.20 -32.63
C THR A 153 -15.11 4.84 -33.25
N THR A 154 -15.54 3.87 -32.44
CA THR A 154 -16.00 2.56 -32.90
C THR A 154 -17.48 2.39 -32.59
N GLY A 155 -18.25 1.88 -33.55
CA GLY A 155 -19.66 1.54 -33.34
C GLY A 155 -19.84 0.29 -32.46
N GLY A 156 -18.80 -0.53 -32.32
CA GLY A 156 -18.73 -1.65 -31.39
C GLY A 156 -17.54 -1.56 -30.43
N ASP A 157 -17.05 -2.72 -30.00
CA ASP A 157 -15.86 -2.88 -29.16
C ASP A 157 -14.57 -2.40 -29.86
N PHE A 158 -13.69 -1.78 -29.08
CA PHE A 158 -12.33 -1.44 -29.43
C PHE A 158 -11.34 -2.29 -28.62
N THR A 159 -10.48 -3.04 -29.31
CA THR A 159 -9.38 -3.80 -28.70
C THR A 159 -8.06 -3.18 -29.10
N ASN A 160 -7.28 -2.74 -28.12
CA ASN A 160 -5.93 -2.22 -28.31
C ASN A 160 -4.89 -3.27 -27.91
N GLN A 161 -4.04 -3.65 -28.86
CA GLN A 161 -2.87 -4.52 -28.67
C GLN A 161 -1.56 -3.77 -28.94
N GLY A 162 -1.62 -2.56 -29.54
CA GLY A 162 -0.48 -1.73 -29.91
C GLY A 162 -0.49 -0.36 -29.24
N THR A 163 0.07 0.63 -29.93
CA THR A 163 0.07 2.03 -29.49
C THR A 163 -0.98 2.82 -30.27
N LEU A 164 -1.83 3.55 -29.54
CA LEU A 164 -2.70 4.58 -30.07
C LEU A 164 -2.38 5.86 -29.31
N ASP A 165 -1.84 6.87 -30.00
CA ASP A 165 -1.33 8.06 -29.34
C ASP A 165 -1.62 9.37 -30.08
N ALA A 166 -1.63 10.47 -29.33
CA ALA A 166 -1.71 11.83 -29.83
C ALA A 166 -0.80 12.73 -29.01
N VAL A 167 -0.43 13.91 -29.54
CA VAL A 167 0.42 14.84 -28.78
C VAL A 167 -0.39 15.62 -27.73
N ASN A 168 -1.56 16.15 -28.11
CA ASN A 168 -2.35 17.04 -27.25
C ASN A 168 -3.56 16.33 -26.63
N ALA A 169 -4.46 15.76 -27.44
CA ALA A 169 -5.63 15.04 -26.93
C ALA A 169 -5.88 13.72 -27.68
N LEU A 170 -6.10 12.64 -26.92
CA LEU A 170 -6.61 11.37 -27.41
C LEU A 170 -8.02 11.17 -26.86
N THR A 171 -9.00 10.99 -27.74
CA THR A 171 -10.38 10.63 -27.38
C THR A 171 -10.74 9.28 -28.00
N VAL A 172 -11.19 8.33 -27.19
CA VAL A 172 -11.67 7.01 -27.64
C VAL A 172 -13.14 6.86 -27.26
N ASN A 173 -14.01 6.62 -28.24
CA ASN A 173 -15.43 6.34 -28.06
C ASN A 173 -15.73 4.91 -28.55
N ALA A 174 -16.24 4.04 -27.67
CA ALA A 174 -16.53 2.64 -28.02
C ALA A 174 -17.67 2.06 -27.16
N ALA A 175 -18.20 0.91 -27.55
CA ALA A 175 -19.09 0.14 -26.67
C ALA A 175 -18.31 -0.44 -25.47
N LYS A 176 -17.16 -1.05 -25.74
CA LYS A 176 -16.18 -1.55 -24.77
C LYS A 176 -14.78 -1.15 -25.24
N VAL A 177 -13.88 -0.89 -24.30
CA VAL A 177 -12.45 -0.72 -24.56
C VAL A 177 -11.68 -1.83 -23.83
N ASP A 178 -10.90 -2.60 -24.58
CA ASP A 178 -9.97 -3.61 -24.06
C ASP A 178 -8.54 -3.22 -24.40
N ASN A 179 -7.82 -2.62 -23.44
CA ASN A 179 -6.41 -2.26 -23.58
C ASN A 179 -5.54 -3.41 -23.05
N GLN A 180 -5.05 -4.25 -23.94
CA GLN A 180 -4.40 -5.52 -23.59
C GLN A 180 -2.97 -5.33 -23.09
N ALA A 181 -2.37 -6.39 -22.55
CA ALA A 181 -1.02 -6.36 -22.04
C ALA A 181 -0.01 -5.91 -23.12
N GLY A 182 0.84 -4.95 -22.77
CA GLY A 182 1.81 -4.34 -23.69
C GLY A 182 1.27 -3.21 -24.57
N ALA A 183 -0.05 -3.00 -24.58
CA ALA A 183 -0.69 -1.93 -25.32
C ALA A 183 -0.65 -0.59 -24.55
N ASP A 184 -0.66 0.52 -25.28
CA ASP A 184 -0.57 1.87 -24.73
C ASP A 184 -1.62 2.81 -25.35
N LEU A 185 -2.31 3.57 -24.49
CA LEU A 185 -3.18 4.70 -24.85
C LEU A 185 -2.59 5.96 -24.20
N ASN A 186 -2.05 6.87 -25.01
CA ASN A 186 -1.21 7.96 -24.54
C ASN A 186 -1.51 9.29 -25.24
N SER A 187 -1.55 10.37 -24.47
CA SER A 187 -1.60 11.76 -24.91
C SER A 187 -1.34 12.69 -23.72
N ALA A 188 -1.09 13.98 -23.91
CA ALA A 188 -1.15 14.93 -22.80
C ALA A 188 -2.53 14.91 -22.11
N SER A 189 -3.61 14.82 -22.88
CA SER A 189 -4.96 14.54 -22.38
C SER A 189 -5.52 13.26 -22.99
N THR A 190 -5.79 12.24 -22.17
CA THR A 190 -6.36 10.96 -22.61
C THR A 190 -7.77 10.81 -22.05
N THR A 191 -8.76 10.74 -22.94
CA THR A 191 -10.18 10.57 -22.61
C THR A 191 -10.75 9.31 -23.23
N ILE A 192 -11.36 8.45 -22.41
CA ILE A 192 -12.01 7.21 -22.87
C ILE A 192 -13.48 7.21 -22.46
N HIS A 193 -14.35 7.07 -23.44
CA HIS A 193 -15.79 6.89 -23.28
C HIS A 193 -16.18 5.49 -23.76
N ALA A 194 -16.45 4.59 -22.82
CA ALA A 194 -17.00 3.27 -23.09
C ALA A 194 -18.46 3.20 -22.64
N GLY A 195 -19.37 2.78 -23.52
CA GLY A 195 -20.78 2.60 -23.14
C GLY A 195 -21.01 1.51 -22.08
N HIS A 196 -20.10 0.54 -22.00
CA HIS A 196 -20.20 -0.63 -21.12
C HIS A 196 -18.97 -0.77 -20.22
N ALA A 197 -17.84 -1.21 -20.77
CA ALA A 197 -16.70 -1.61 -19.95
C ALA A 197 -15.37 -1.07 -20.48
N ILE A 198 -14.47 -0.78 -19.55
CA ILE A 198 -13.04 -0.56 -19.81
C ILE A 198 -12.28 -1.67 -19.09
N THR A 199 -11.53 -2.47 -19.83
CA THR A 199 -10.54 -3.41 -19.28
C THR A 199 -9.16 -2.88 -19.64
N ASN A 200 -8.30 -2.70 -18.63
CA ASN A 200 -6.93 -2.28 -18.81
C ASN A 200 -5.96 -3.31 -18.24
N ALA A 201 -5.29 -4.05 -19.11
CA ALA A 201 -4.13 -4.89 -18.81
C ALA A 201 -2.82 -4.32 -19.39
N GLY A 202 -2.89 -3.25 -20.17
CA GLY A 202 -1.75 -2.47 -20.67
C GLY A 202 -1.53 -1.20 -19.85
N ARG A 203 -1.35 -0.09 -20.56
CA ARG A 203 -1.15 1.22 -19.95
C ARG A 203 -2.10 2.27 -20.51
N LEU A 204 -2.69 3.05 -19.60
CA LEU A 204 -3.40 4.29 -19.90
C LEU A 204 -2.61 5.43 -19.26
N GLU A 205 -2.20 6.42 -20.05
CA GLU A 205 -1.42 7.54 -19.52
C GLU A 205 -1.78 8.90 -20.11
N GLY A 206 -1.37 9.95 -19.40
CA GLY A 206 -1.32 11.33 -19.87
C GLY A 206 -1.11 12.31 -18.73
N ASP A 207 -0.95 13.60 -19.00
CA ASP A 207 -0.99 14.62 -17.95
C ASP A 207 -2.37 14.60 -17.29
N THR A 208 -3.43 14.48 -18.10
CA THR A 208 -4.79 14.21 -17.64
C THR A 208 -5.32 12.92 -18.22
N VAL A 209 -5.84 12.03 -17.36
CA VAL A 209 -6.56 10.81 -17.75
C VAL A 209 -8.00 10.88 -17.25
N THR A 210 -8.96 10.81 -18.17
CA THR A 210 -10.40 10.78 -17.85
C THR A 210 -11.07 9.57 -18.47
N THR A 211 -11.83 8.80 -17.67
CA THR A 211 -12.59 7.65 -18.20
C THR A 211 -14.06 7.70 -17.80
N HIS A 212 -14.93 7.19 -18.67
CA HIS A 212 -16.35 7.00 -18.41
C HIS A 212 -16.77 5.60 -18.87
N SER A 213 -17.37 4.81 -17.97
CA SER A 213 -17.83 3.45 -18.26
C SER A 213 -18.95 3.01 -17.32
N ALA A 214 -19.62 1.89 -17.60
CA ALA A 214 -20.43 1.22 -16.57
C ALA A 214 -19.51 0.42 -15.62
N SER A 215 -18.47 -0.23 -16.14
CA SER A 215 -17.44 -0.90 -15.34
C SER A 215 -16.03 -0.62 -15.82
N LEU A 216 -15.10 -0.46 -14.86
CA LEU A 216 -13.67 -0.33 -15.12
C LEU A 216 -12.91 -1.42 -14.36
N THR A 217 -12.14 -2.23 -15.08
CA THR A 217 -11.23 -3.22 -14.51
C THR A 217 -9.80 -2.85 -14.88
N ASN A 218 -8.99 -2.53 -13.89
CA ASN A 218 -7.55 -2.31 -14.02
C ASN A 218 -6.78 -3.52 -13.47
N LEU A 219 -5.95 -4.10 -14.33
CA LEU A 219 -5.02 -5.21 -14.05
C LEU A 219 -3.55 -4.76 -14.16
N ALA A 220 -3.32 -3.53 -14.65
CA ALA A 220 -2.00 -2.97 -14.92
C ALA A 220 -1.97 -1.48 -14.56
N THR A 221 -1.57 -0.57 -15.45
CA THR A 221 -1.25 0.82 -15.07
C THR A 221 -2.22 1.83 -15.66
N ILE A 222 -2.73 2.72 -14.80
CA ILE A 222 -3.38 3.98 -15.17
C ILE A 222 -2.63 5.10 -14.44
N VAL A 223 -2.07 6.07 -15.17
CA VAL A 223 -1.19 7.08 -14.56
C VAL A 223 -1.35 8.45 -15.21
N GLY A 224 -1.25 9.52 -14.40
CA GLY A 224 -1.14 10.88 -14.91
C GLY A 224 -0.85 11.93 -13.85
N ASP A 225 -0.91 13.22 -14.19
CA ASP A 225 -0.88 14.28 -13.18
C ASP A 225 -2.24 14.40 -12.50
N TYR A 226 -3.31 14.38 -13.29
CA TYR A 226 -4.70 14.34 -12.86
C TYR A 226 -5.38 13.11 -13.44
N VAL A 227 -5.87 12.23 -12.57
CA VAL A 227 -6.61 11.03 -12.99
C VAL A 227 -8.03 11.12 -12.45
N THR A 228 -9.02 11.08 -13.34
CA THR A 228 -10.45 11.05 -12.98
C THR A 228 -11.13 9.86 -13.65
N LEU A 229 -11.49 8.86 -12.85
CA LEU A 229 -12.18 7.67 -13.35
C LEU A 229 -13.64 7.73 -12.93
N ASN A 230 -14.56 7.56 -13.89
CA ASN A 230 -15.99 7.48 -13.66
C ASN A 230 -16.51 6.11 -14.09
N ALA A 231 -17.11 5.37 -13.16
CA ALA A 231 -17.77 4.11 -13.45
C ALA A 231 -18.91 3.83 -12.46
N ALA A 232 -19.81 2.89 -12.78
CA ALA A 232 -20.68 2.36 -11.73
C ALA A 232 -19.87 1.47 -10.78
N SER A 233 -19.05 0.58 -11.34
CA SER A 233 -18.18 -0.31 -10.56
C SER A 233 -16.73 -0.30 -11.07
N MET A 234 -15.77 -0.21 -10.15
CA MET A 234 -14.34 -0.21 -10.42
C MET A 234 -13.65 -1.35 -9.68
N SER A 235 -12.73 -2.03 -10.37
CA SER A 235 -11.85 -3.05 -9.81
C SER A 235 -10.41 -2.73 -10.18
N ASN A 236 -9.55 -2.61 -9.18
CA ASN A 236 -8.10 -2.54 -9.29
C ASN A 236 -7.54 -3.79 -8.62
N THR A 237 -7.07 -4.77 -9.40
CA THR A 237 -6.80 -6.10 -8.83
C THR A 237 -5.51 -6.73 -9.33
N GLY A 238 -4.77 -7.31 -8.39
CA GLY A 238 -3.49 -7.96 -8.62
C GLY A 238 -2.30 -7.03 -8.38
N SER A 239 -1.14 -7.63 -8.11
CA SER A 239 0.07 -6.91 -7.74
C SER A 239 0.65 -6.05 -8.86
N ALA A 240 0.25 -6.26 -10.12
CA ALA A 240 0.63 -5.39 -11.23
C ALA A 240 -0.28 -4.14 -11.34
N ALA A 241 -1.44 -4.15 -10.70
CA ALA A 241 -2.44 -3.11 -10.85
C ALA A 241 -2.10 -1.86 -10.00
N ALA A 242 -1.93 -0.74 -10.67
CA ALA A 242 -1.67 0.57 -10.11
C ALA A 242 -2.53 1.64 -10.79
N ILE A 243 -3.16 2.49 -9.99
CA ILE A 243 -3.79 3.73 -10.44
C ILE A 243 -3.10 4.86 -9.68
N ALA A 244 -2.39 5.72 -10.39
CA ALA A 244 -1.50 6.71 -9.79
C ALA A 244 -1.72 8.12 -10.34
N ALA A 245 -1.61 9.14 -9.48
CA ALA A 245 -1.63 10.54 -9.89
C ALA A 245 -0.48 11.36 -9.27
N ALA A 246 0.05 12.34 -10.00
CA ALA A 246 1.05 13.27 -9.43
C ALA A 246 0.42 14.42 -8.63
N THR A 247 -0.81 14.80 -8.94
CA THR A 247 -1.51 15.91 -8.26
C THR A 247 -2.81 15.48 -7.62
N GLN A 248 -3.67 14.78 -8.37
CA GLN A 248 -4.98 14.42 -7.85
C GLN A 248 -5.53 13.16 -8.51
N LEU A 249 -6.01 12.23 -7.68
CA LEU A 249 -6.70 11.03 -8.10
C LEU A 249 -8.17 11.09 -7.65
N ASN A 250 -9.08 11.13 -8.61
CA ASN A 250 -10.52 11.11 -8.39
C ASN A 250 -11.08 9.76 -8.87
N LEU A 251 -11.72 9.02 -7.96
CA LEU A 251 -12.35 7.74 -8.23
C LEU A 251 -13.85 7.84 -7.92
N TYR A 252 -14.64 8.02 -8.97
CA TYR A 252 -16.08 8.21 -8.87
C TYR A 252 -16.82 6.93 -9.27
N ALA A 253 -17.13 6.11 -8.26
CA ALA A 253 -17.77 4.81 -8.38
C ALA A 253 -19.14 4.83 -7.68
N SER A 254 -20.23 4.90 -8.45
CA SER A 254 -21.58 5.01 -7.86
C SER A 254 -22.05 3.76 -7.12
N ASN A 255 -21.49 2.59 -7.43
CA ASN A 255 -21.75 1.32 -6.78
C ASN A 255 -20.52 0.84 -5.98
N THR A 256 -19.52 0.25 -6.62
CA THR A 256 -18.41 -0.40 -5.91
C THR A 256 -17.04 0.06 -6.39
N LEU A 257 -16.11 0.30 -5.47
CA LEU A 257 -14.67 0.38 -5.74
C LEU A 257 -13.96 -0.73 -4.99
N SER A 258 -13.23 -1.59 -5.70
CA SER A 258 -12.51 -2.73 -5.13
C SER A 258 -11.02 -2.62 -5.46
N ASN A 259 -10.17 -2.52 -4.45
CA ASN A 259 -8.70 -2.53 -4.54
C ASN A 259 -8.17 -3.79 -3.83
N THR A 260 -7.74 -4.80 -4.58
CA THR A 260 -7.47 -6.15 -4.03
C THR A 260 -6.22 -6.82 -4.59
N GLY A 261 -5.67 -7.79 -3.86
CA GLY A 261 -4.60 -8.66 -4.38
C GLY A 261 -3.23 -7.96 -4.49
N GLY A 262 -2.93 -7.01 -3.61
CA GLY A 262 -1.67 -6.25 -3.62
C GLY A 262 -1.67 -5.07 -4.59
N ALA A 263 -2.85 -4.65 -5.04
CA ALA A 263 -3.01 -3.51 -5.93
C ALA A 263 -2.76 -2.17 -5.21
N SER A 264 -2.48 -1.11 -5.97
CA SER A 264 -2.19 0.22 -5.42
C SER A 264 -3.07 1.30 -6.03
N LEU A 265 -3.64 2.14 -5.16
CA LEU A 265 -4.19 3.46 -5.51
C LEU A 265 -3.28 4.50 -4.85
N PHE A 266 -2.66 5.37 -5.64
CA PHE A 266 -1.63 6.27 -5.15
C PHE A 266 -1.78 7.69 -5.70
N SER A 267 -1.48 8.68 -4.88
CA SER A 267 -1.34 10.07 -5.34
C SER A 267 -0.21 10.77 -4.59
N LEU A 268 0.64 11.51 -5.31
CA LEU A 268 1.58 12.45 -4.69
C LEU A 268 0.86 13.68 -4.10
N GLY A 269 -0.37 13.96 -4.53
CA GLY A 269 -1.26 14.93 -3.91
C GLY A 269 -2.47 14.25 -3.29
N ASP A 270 -3.67 14.70 -3.67
CA ASP A 270 -4.92 14.28 -3.02
C ASP A 270 -5.54 13.03 -3.67
N ILE A 271 -6.31 12.27 -2.89
CA ILE A 271 -7.21 11.23 -3.37
C ILE A 271 -8.65 11.53 -2.93
N HIS A 272 -9.60 11.47 -3.86
CA HIS A 272 -11.03 11.58 -3.61
C HIS A 272 -11.77 10.33 -4.09
N ILE A 273 -12.59 9.73 -3.23
CA ILE A 273 -13.39 8.55 -3.55
C ILE A 273 -14.86 8.80 -3.18
N ALA A 274 -15.77 8.71 -4.15
CA ALA A 274 -17.19 8.97 -3.96
C ALA A 274 -18.04 8.32 -5.06
N ALA A 275 -19.36 8.52 -5.06
CA ALA A 275 -20.20 8.16 -6.20
C ALA A 275 -19.99 9.12 -7.39
N ASP A 276 -19.75 10.40 -7.11
CA ASP A 276 -19.44 11.45 -8.07
C ASP A 276 -18.69 12.61 -7.40
N GLY A 277 -18.30 13.62 -8.19
CA GLY A 277 -17.57 14.79 -7.73
C GLY A 277 -18.41 15.88 -7.07
N THR A 278 -19.68 15.63 -6.75
CA THR A 278 -20.56 16.63 -6.12
C THR A 278 -20.08 16.95 -4.71
N ARG A 279 -20.02 18.23 -4.37
CA ARG A 279 -19.58 18.74 -3.06
C ARG A 279 -20.65 19.59 -2.40
N ASP A 280 -20.66 19.61 -1.08
CA ASP A 280 -21.51 20.49 -0.28
C ASP A 280 -20.90 21.91 -0.17
N ALA A 281 -21.60 22.80 0.52
CA ALA A 281 -21.15 24.18 0.75
C ALA A 281 -19.87 24.29 1.59
N SER A 282 -19.49 23.22 2.31
CA SER A 282 -18.23 23.13 3.08
C SER A 282 -17.09 22.49 2.27
N GLY A 283 -17.37 22.05 1.04
CA GLY A 283 -16.42 21.42 0.15
C GLY A 283 -16.28 19.91 0.32
N LEU A 284 -17.16 19.23 1.07
CA LEU A 284 -17.10 17.77 1.28
C LEU A 284 -17.90 17.00 0.22
N LEU A 285 -17.43 15.81 -0.15
CA LEU A 285 -18.09 14.91 -1.10
C LEU A 285 -19.45 14.45 -0.59
N THR A 286 -20.51 14.73 -1.36
CA THR A 286 -21.89 14.52 -0.92
C THR A 286 -22.45 13.16 -1.25
N HIS A 287 -22.16 12.61 -2.44
CA HIS A 287 -22.76 11.36 -2.88
C HIS A 287 -21.85 10.17 -2.59
N ARG A 288 -22.39 9.18 -1.89
CA ARG A 288 -21.64 8.02 -1.42
C ARG A 288 -21.64 6.90 -2.45
N ALA A 289 -20.47 6.31 -2.68
CA ALA A 289 -20.39 4.98 -3.27
C ALA A 289 -21.16 3.97 -2.39
N ALA A 290 -21.63 2.85 -2.94
CA ALA A 290 -22.23 1.80 -2.11
C ALA A 290 -21.15 1.03 -1.31
N SER A 291 -19.98 0.76 -1.88
CA SER A 291 -18.86 0.20 -1.13
C SER A 291 -17.50 0.60 -1.68
N VAL A 292 -16.54 0.71 -0.77
CA VAL A 292 -15.11 0.83 -1.05
C VAL A 292 -14.41 -0.27 -0.28
N THR A 293 -13.75 -1.19 -0.99
CA THR A 293 -13.00 -2.31 -0.41
C THR A 293 -11.53 -2.15 -0.73
N ASN A 294 -10.70 -2.15 0.31
CA ASN A 294 -9.26 -2.27 0.25
C ASN A 294 -8.86 -3.55 0.98
N ASP A 295 -8.55 -4.61 0.23
CA ASP A 295 -8.21 -5.93 0.78
C ASP A 295 -6.79 -6.33 0.40
N GLN A 296 -5.94 -6.52 1.39
CA GLN A 296 -4.52 -6.87 1.22
C GLN A 296 -3.77 -5.91 0.26
N SER A 297 -4.17 -4.64 0.22
CA SER A 297 -3.79 -3.66 -0.80
C SER A 297 -3.61 -2.26 -0.19
N THR A 298 -3.12 -1.30 -0.98
CA THR A 298 -2.79 0.05 -0.49
C THR A 298 -3.61 1.12 -1.21
N ILE A 299 -4.17 2.04 -0.42
CA ILE A 299 -4.70 3.34 -0.87
C ILE A 299 -3.91 4.42 -0.12
N GLU A 300 -3.16 5.25 -0.85
CA GLU A 300 -2.24 6.20 -0.26
C GLU A 300 -2.25 7.55 -0.99
N ALA A 301 -2.65 8.60 -0.28
CA ALA A 301 -2.45 9.98 -0.69
C ALA A 301 -1.26 10.56 0.07
N GLN A 302 -0.28 11.16 -0.59
CA GLN A 302 0.74 11.96 0.10
C GLN A 302 0.17 13.31 0.57
N GLY A 303 -0.89 13.79 -0.09
CA GLY A 303 -1.74 14.89 0.36
C GLY A 303 -2.86 14.40 1.29
N ASN A 304 -4.07 14.86 1.00
CA ASN A 304 -5.29 14.52 1.73
C ASN A 304 -6.00 13.31 1.10
N LEU A 305 -6.67 12.52 1.93
CA LEU A 305 -7.55 11.44 1.48
C LEU A 305 -8.98 11.72 1.95
N GLU A 306 -9.92 11.82 1.02
CA GLU A 306 -11.35 11.97 1.30
C GLU A 306 -12.13 10.80 0.72
N ILE A 307 -13.00 10.17 1.53
CA ILE A 307 -13.85 9.06 1.09
C ILE A 307 -15.29 9.29 1.55
N ALA A 308 -16.22 9.22 0.60
CA ALA A 308 -17.66 9.17 0.81
C ALA A 308 -18.22 7.83 0.31
N THR A 309 -18.63 6.95 1.23
CA THR A 309 -19.14 5.61 0.89
C THR A 309 -20.13 5.07 1.92
N GLN A 310 -20.98 4.12 1.53
CA GLN A 310 -21.84 3.41 2.47
C GLN A 310 -21.05 2.47 3.36
N THR A 311 -20.18 1.66 2.77
CA THR A 311 -19.31 0.74 3.51
C THR A 311 -17.86 0.91 3.05
N LEU A 312 -16.96 1.21 3.98
CA LEU A 312 -15.53 1.23 3.79
C LEU A 312 -14.91 0.00 4.48
N THR A 313 -14.42 -0.95 3.70
CA THR A 313 -13.75 -2.16 4.21
C THR A 313 -12.25 -2.04 3.98
N ASN A 314 -11.46 -2.03 5.05
CA ASN A 314 -10.00 -2.10 5.01
C ASN A 314 -9.55 -3.36 5.74
N THR A 315 -9.19 -4.41 5.00
CA THR A 315 -9.11 -5.75 5.58
C THR A 315 -7.94 -6.59 5.06
N ARG A 316 -7.56 -7.57 5.87
CA ARG A 316 -6.85 -8.76 5.43
C ARG A 316 -7.44 -9.97 6.14
N PRO A 317 -7.21 -11.21 5.65
CA PRO A 317 -7.52 -12.42 6.40
C PRO A 317 -6.94 -12.38 7.82
N ALA A 318 -7.69 -12.91 8.80
CA ALA A 318 -7.26 -12.97 10.19
C ALA A 318 -5.93 -13.72 10.30
N PRO A 319 -4.89 -13.10 10.89
CA PRO A 319 -3.60 -13.78 11.06
C PRO A 319 -3.75 -15.00 11.96
N THR A 320 -3.01 -16.07 11.64
CA THR A 320 -2.96 -17.24 12.53
C THR A 320 -2.01 -16.92 13.68
N VAL A 321 -2.47 -17.10 14.92
CA VAL A 321 -1.63 -16.89 16.11
C VAL A 321 -1.33 -18.24 16.75
N GLN A 322 -0.04 -18.48 16.98
CA GLN A 322 0.47 -19.65 17.68
C GLN A 322 1.27 -19.22 18.90
N THR A 323 0.99 -19.80 20.05
CA THR A 323 1.82 -19.63 21.25
C THR A 323 3.01 -20.57 21.16
N VAL A 324 4.22 -20.01 21.17
CA VAL A 324 5.47 -20.78 21.08
C VAL A 324 6.32 -20.56 22.33
N THR A 325 7.13 -21.56 22.68
CA THR A 325 8.14 -21.41 23.73
C THR A 325 9.25 -20.49 23.24
N ALA A 326 9.37 -19.33 23.88
CA ALA A 326 10.38 -18.31 23.57
C ALA A 326 11.69 -18.56 24.32
N GLY A 327 11.61 -19.16 25.52
CA GLY A 327 12.78 -19.42 26.36
C GLY A 327 12.45 -20.25 27.58
N VAL A 328 13.47 -20.91 28.12
CA VAL A 328 13.42 -21.64 29.39
C VAL A 328 14.67 -21.26 30.17
N ASP A 329 14.48 -20.56 31.28
CA ASP A 329 15.56 -20.10 32.15
C ASP A 329 15.49 -20.83 33.48
N THR A 330 16.64 -21.33 33.97
CA THR A 330 16.73 -21.95 35.29
C THR A 330 17.62 -21.12 36.18
N ALA A 331 17.12 -20.80 37.38
CA ALA A 331 17.88 -20.13 38.43
C ALA A 331 18.01 -21.06 39.64
N HIS A 332 19.24 -21.26 40.11
CA HIS A 332 19.51 -21.89 41.39
C HIS A 332 19.75 -20.81 42.44
N GLN A 333 18.98 -20.84 43.53
CA GLN A 333 19.08 -19.87 44.61
C GLN A 333 19.14 -20.57 45.95
N THR A 334 19.99 -20.10 46.86
CA THR A 334 20.16 -20.70 48.18
C THR A 334 19.44 -19.92 49.28
N LYS A 335 19.20 -20.58 50.41
CA LYS A 335 18.90 -19.88 51.65
C LYS A 335 20.12 -19.08 52.08
N ARG A 336 19.88 -17.92 52.68
CA ARG A 336 20.96 -17.10 53.26
C ARG A 336 21.68 -17.89 54.34
N GLY A 337 22.99 -18.08 54.20
CA GLY A 337 23.80 -18.95 55.08
C GLY A 337 23.64 -18.64 56.58
N LYS A 338 23.67 -17.35 56.94
CA LYS A 338 23.45 -16.86 58.32
C LYS A 338 22.15 -17.37 58.95
N TYR A 339 21.13 -17.65 58.13
CA TYR A 339 19.78 -17.97 58.55
C TYR A 339 19.39 -19.43 58.34
N ILE A 340 20.29 -20.32 57.90
CA ILE A 340 19.98 -21.75 57.70
C ILE A 340 19.42 -22.39 58.97
N ALA A 341 19.92 -22.00 60.14
CA ALA A 341 19.42 -22.48 61.43
C ALA A 341 17.95 -22.09 61.70
N CYS A 342 17.47 -21.00 61.13
CA CYS A 342 16.13 -20.45 61.36
C CYS A 342 15.06 -21.20 60.54
N ALA A 343 13.89 -21.42 61.13
CA ALA A 343 12.80 -22.14 60.47
C ALA A 343 11.44 -21.40 60.51
N THR A 344 10.74 -21.24 59.37
CA THR A 344 9.63 -20.29 59.07
C THR A 344 8.54 -20.06 60.15
N GLY A 345 8.33 -20.99 61.08
CA GLY A 345 7.32 -20.91 62.14
C GLY A 345 7.74 -20.21 63.44
N ASN A 346 9.00 -20.31 63.87
CA ASN A 346 9.54 -19.71 65.10
C ASN A 346 11.06 -19.87 65.21
N ALA A 347 11.68 -19.05 66.07
CA ALA A 347 13.00 -19.39 66.59
C ALA A 347 12.88 -20.71 67.37
N ASN A 348 13.60 -21.73 66.93
CA ASN A 348 13.66 -23.00 67.65
C ASN A 348 14.73 -22.89 68.75
N ASN A 349 14.55 -23.63 69.85
CA ASN A 349 15.48 -23.65 70.98
C ASN A 349 16.67 -24.60 70.79
N HIS A 350 16.70 -25.35 69.68
CA HIS A 350 17.71 -26.38 69.40
C HIS A 350 18.68 -26.01 68.26
N SER A 351 18.44 -24.94 67.50
CA SER A 351 19.36 -24.41 66.48
C SER A 351 20.09 -23.17 66.98
N SER A 352 21.13 -22.76 66.24
CA SER A 352 21.83 -21.48 66.46
C SER A 352 21.00 -20.23 66.11
N CYS A 353 19.73 -20.37 65.70
CA CYS A 353 18.85 -19.25 65.44
C CYS A 353 18.20 -18.73 66.74
N THR A 354 18.81 -17.72 67.34
CA THR A 354 18.24 -17.02 68.49
C THR A 354 17.01 -16.20 68.08
N GLN A 355 16.13 -15.86 69.04
CA GLN A 355 15.00 -14.96 68.80
C GLN A 355 15.45 -13.61 68.18
N ALA A 356 16.64 -13.12 68.59
CA ALA A 356 17.22 -11.92 68.00
C ALA A 356 17.59 -12.11 66.52
N VAL A 357 18.19 -13.23 66.12
CA VAL A 357 18.50 -13.53 64.71
C VAL A 357 17.22 -13.72 63.89
N TRP A 358 16.22 -14.34 64.50
CA TRP A 358 14.90 -14.58 63.91
C TRP A 358 14.13 -13.31 63.58
N ASP A 359 14.04 -12.38 64.54
CA ASP A 359 13.33 -11.11 64.38
C ASP A 359 14.11 -10.14 63.48
N TYR A 360 15.44 -10.28 63.43
CA TYR A 360 16.32 -9.36 62.74
C TYR A 360 16.65 -9.79 61.31
N GLY A 361 15.81 -9.35 60.37
CA GLY A 361 16.06 -9.51 58.93
C GLY A 361 15.87 -10.93 58.38
N TYR A 362 15.28 -11.85 59.16
CA TYR A 362 14.87 -13.17 58.67
C TYR A 362 13.38 -13.26 58.37
N LYS A 363 12.51 -12.99 59.35
CA LYS A 363 11.04 -13.08 59.18
C LYS A 363 10.43 -11.83 58.54
N THR A 364 11.00 -10.65 58.81
CA THR A 364 10.54 -9.37 58.27
C THR A 364 11.73 -8.57 57.74
N PRO A 365 11.54 -7.79 56.66
CA PRO A 365 12.60 -6.93 56.15
C PRO A 365 12.93 -5.88 57.20
N ARG A 366 14.20 -5.50 57.26
CA ARG A 366 14.67 -4.44 58.14
C ARG A 366 14.40 -3.09 57.51
N THR A 367 14.10 -2.10 58.34
CA THR A 367 14.06 -0.70 57.95
C THR A 367 15.09 0.04 58.79
N ASP A 368 16.23 0.37 58.20
CA ASP A 368 17.34 1.05 58.88
C ASP A 368 17.64 2.38 58.21
N THR A 369 18.13 3.34 59.00
CA THR A 369 18.51 4.67 58.50
C THR A 369 20.02 4.85 58.61
N PHE A 370 20.64 5.20 57.49
CA PHE A 370 22.08 5.41 57.35
C PHE A 370 22.38 6.86 57.03
N THR A 371 23.55 7.35 57.40
CA THR A 371 23.99 8.70 57.03
C THR A 371 24.31 8.74 55.54
N SER A 372 23.96 9.81 54.83
CA SER A 372 24.33 9.92 53.41
C SER A 372 25.85 9.94 53.19
N ALA A 373 26.63 10.30 54.22
CA ALA A 373 28.09 10.25 54.22
C ALA A 373 28.69 8.83 54.19
N SER A 374 27.90 7.79 54.53
CA SER A 374 28.37 6.41 54.45
C SER A 374 28.17 5.79 53.06
N ILE A 375 27.54 6.49 52.11
CA ILE A 375 27.29 5.96 50.77
C ILE A 375 28.60 6.00 49.96
N VAL A 376 29.08 4.83 49.54
CA VAL A 376 30.26 4.67 48.68
C VAL A 376 29.86 4.73 47.21
N SER A 377 28.80 4.01 46.85
CA SER A 377 28.21 4.01 45.51
C SER A 377 26.74 3.59 45.57
N GLN A 378 25.99 3.89 44.52
CA GLN A 378 24.60 3.46 44.37
C GLN A 378 24.31 3.14 42.91
N ASP A 379 23.54 2.08 42.69
CA ASP A 379 22.92 1.75 41.41
C ASP A 379 21.40 1.58 41.63
N PRO A 380 20.62 2.65 41.41
CA PRO A 380 19.18 2.60 41.57
C PRO A 380 18.50 1.62 40.62
N SER A 381 19.10 1.32 39.46
CA SER A 381 18.50 0.42 38.47
C SER A 381 18.52 -1.05 38.91
N GLN A 382 19.48 -1.40 39.76
CA GLN A 382 19.59 -2.73 40.37
C GLN A 382 19.12 -2.76 41.83
N HIS A 383 18.52 -1.66 42.33
CA HIS A 383 18.17 -1.50 43.73
C HIS A 383 19.35 -1.82 44.67
N GLN A 384 20.55 -1.38 44.29
CA GLN A 384 21.79 -1.70 44.97
C GLN A 384 22.43 -0.42 45.57
N ILE A 385 22.91 -0.52 46.80
CA ILE A 385 23.69 0.54 47.45
C ILE A 385 24.88 -0.06 48.19
N VAL A 386 26.05 0.58 48.06
CA VAL A 386 27.26 0.20 48.79
C VAL A 386 27.46 1.21 49.91
N LEU A 387 27.41 0.75 51.16
CA LEU A 387 27.61 1.56 52.35
C LEU A 387 28.93 1.20 53.04
N ASN A 388 29.68 2.20 53.49
CA ASN A 388 30.82 2.00 54.36
C ASN A 388 30.33 1.86 55.82
N LEU A 389 30.26 0.64 56.31
CA LEU A 389 29.83 0.32 57.67
C LEU A 389 31.03 -0.17 58.47
N ASN A 390 31.38 0.56 59.54
CA ASN A 390 32.54 0.27 60.39
C ASN A 390 33.87 0.13 59.64
N GLY A 391 34.09 0.94 58.60
CA GLY A 391 35.32 0.93 57.80
C GLY A 391 35.39 -0.19 56.75
N GLN A 392 34.29 -0.93 56.53
CA GLN A 392 34.18 -1.96 55.51
C GLN A 392 33.03 -1.64 54.54
N PRO A 393 33.27 -1.69 53.23
CA PRO A 393 32.20 -1.54 52.24
C PRO A 393 31.28 -2.77 52.27
N GLN A 394 29.98 -2.54 52.41
CA GLN A 394 28.94 -3.57 52.37
C GLN A 394 27.90 -3.22 51.31
N THR A 395 27.61 -4.18 50.44
CA THR A 395 26.54 -4.08 49.44
C THR A 395 25.21 -4.46 50.08
N ILE A 396 24.21 -3.61 49.91
CA ILE A 396 22.83 -3.83 50.33
C ILE A 396 21.93 -3.77 49.11
N TYR A 397 21.11 -4.80 48.93
CA TYR A 397 20.01 -4.81 47.96
C TYR A 397 18.71 -4.49 48.69
N TYR A 398 18.09 -3.36 48.33
CA TYR A 398 16.94 -2.82 49.06
C TYR A 398 15.64 -2.98 48.27
N SER A 399 14.51 -3.13 48.96
CA SER A 399 13.18 -3.10 48.33
C SER A 399 12.63 -1.68 48.21
N SER A 400 12.98 -0.78 49.14
CA SER A 400 12.64 0.63 49.07
C SER A 400 13.72 1.50 49.69
N MET A 401 13.82 2.74 49.20
CA MET A 401 14.75 3.75 49.67
C MET A 401 14.02 5.09 49.78
N THR A 402 14.18 5.76 50.92
CA THR A 402 13.67 7.12 51.15
C THR A 402 14.85 8.02 51.51
N ASN A 403 15.03 9.12 50.75
CA ASN A 403 16.04 10.12 51.05
C ASN A 403 15.43 11.23 51.93
N ASN A 404 15.99 11.43 53.13
CA ASN A 404 15.43 12.34 54.13
C ASN A 404 16.26 13.63 54.29
N GLY A 405 17.18 13.92 53.38
CA GLY A 405 18.04 15.10 53.45
C GLY A 405 19.13 14.96 54.52
N GLY A 406 20.19 14.21 54.19
CA GLY A 406 21.35 13.95 55.07
C GLY A 406 21.41 12.52 55.61
N THR A 407 20.31 11.79 55.52
CA THR A 407 20.21 10.35 55.79
C THR A 407 19.40 9.64 54.71
N VAL A 408 19.62 8.33 54.58
CA VAL A 408 18.87 7.43 53.70
C VAL A 408 18.25 6.31 54.53
N THR A 409 16.93 6.14 54.43
CA THR A 409 16.23 5.01 55.03
C THR A 409 16.06 3.91 54.00
N LEU A 410 16.52 2.71 54.31
CA LEU A 410 16.46 1.54 53.45
C LEU A 410 15.55 0.49 54.07
N THR A 411 14.66 -0.07 53.25
CA THR A 411 13.99 -1.33 53.60
C THR A 411 14.67 -2.46 52.85
N TYR A 412 15.22 -3.45 53.56
CA TYR A 412 16.02 -4.51 52.94
C TYR A 412 16.04 -5.79 53.78
N TRP A 413 16.49 -6.89 53.18
CA TRP A 413 16.69 -8.16 53.88
C TRP A 413 18.17 -8.33 54.21
N ASP A 414 18.49 -8.62 55.46
CA ASP A 414 19.89 -8.75 55.89
C ASP A 414 20.59 -9.92 55.18
N ALA A 415 21.82 -9.68 54.72
CA ALA A 415 22.63 -10.61 53.91
C ALA A 415 21.92 -11.14 52.64
N TYR A 416 20.89 -10.45 52.15
CA TYR A 416 20.20 -10.82 50.92
C TYR A 416 20.98 -10.35 49.70
N ASP A 417 21.08 -11.24 48.72
CA ASP A 417 21.64 -10.96 47.41
C ASP A 417 20.70 -11.62 46.39
N PRO A 418 20.01 -10.86 45.53
CA PRO A 418 19.03 -11.41 44.60
C PRO A 418 19.65 -12.34 43.55
N HIS A 419 20.97 -12.28 43.32
CA HIS A 419 21.67 -13.15 42.38
C HIS A 419 22.02 -14.52 42.95
N LEU A 420 22.05 -14.65 44.29
CA LEU A 420 22.41 -15.90 44.97
C LEU A 420 21.25 -16.48 45.77
N HIS A 421 20.36 -15.64 46.29
CA HIS A 421 19.37 -16.02 47.27
C HIS A 421 17.94 -15.84 46.76
N TYR A 422 17.05 -16.76 47.12
CA TYR A 422 15.63 -16.60 46.85
C TYR A 422 15.06 -15.50 47.76
N LEU A 423 14.00 -14.81 47.31
CA LEU A 423 13.40 -13.74 48.08
C LEU A 423 12.86 -14.29 49.42
N PRO A 424 13.37 -13.85 50.59
CA PRO A 424 12.96 -14.38 51.90
C PRO A 424 11.45 -14.43 52.15
N SER A 425 10.68 -13.44 51.69
CA SER A 425 9.22 -13.44 51.87
C SER A 425 8.49 -14.55 51.11
N THR A 426 9.18 -15.27 50.22
CA THR A 426 8.64 -16.38 49.44
C THR A 426 9.12 -17.75 49.92
N GLU A 427 9.85 -17.82 51.03
CA GLU A 427 10.34 -19.09 51.60
C GLU A 427 9.17 -20.03 51.89
N TYR A 428 9.27 -21.28 51.45
CA TYR A 428 8.22 -22.27 51.70
C TYR A 428 8.30 -22.78 53.14
N ALA A 429 7.14 -23.15 53.68
CA ALA A 429 7.03 -23.58 55.06
C ALA A 429 7.98 -24.73 55.39
N THR A 430 8.60 -24.64 56.56
CA THR A 430 9.41 -25.70 57.15
C THR A 430 8.50 -26.83 57.63
N ARG A 431 9.01 -28.06 57.59
CA ARG A 431 8.29 -29.23 58.11
C ARG A 431 8.96 -29.74 59.36
N SER A 432 8.15 -29.95 60.39
CA SER A 432 8.58 -30.48 61.67
C SER A 432 8.33 -31.99 61.70
N ASP A 433 9.35 -32.77 61.35
CA ASP A 433 9.27 -34.23 61.30
C ASP A 433 9.64 -34.89 62.66
N ALA A 434 9.49 -34.16 63.77
CA ALA A 434 9.73 -34.63 65.15
C ALA A 434 11.14 -35.20 65.44
N HIS A 435 12.19 -34.66 64.81
CA HIS A 435 13.57 -35.13 65.00
C HIS A 435 14.33 -34.27 66.01
N LYS A 436 14.39 -34.71 67.29
CA LYS A 436 15.23 -34.10 68.35
C LYS A 436 15.14 -32.56 68.47
N GLY A 437 14.00 -31.97 68.09
CA GLY A 437 13.80 -30.51 68.10
C GLY A 437 14.32 -29.75 66.88
N TYR A 438 14.93 -30.43 65.91
CA TYR A 438 15.34 -29.87 64.62
C TYR A 438 14.22 -29.93 63.59
N GLN A 439 14.31 -29.07 62.58
CA GLN A 439 13.32 -28.95 61.51
C GLN A 439 14.00 -29.09 60.16
N ARG A 440 13.24 -29.54 59.17
CA ARG A 440 13.69 -29.48 57.78
C ARG A 440 13.37 -28.12 57.21
N VAL A 441 14.40 -27.43 56.76
CA VAL A 441 14.33 -26.07 56.23
C VAL A 441 14.64 -26.07 54.74
N GLU A 442 14.03 -25.16 53.99
CA GLU A 442 14.34 -24.96 52.57
C GLU A 442 15.76 -24.38 52.47
N ILE A 443 16.74 -25.17 52.05
CA ILE A 443 18.14 -24.72 51.95
C ILE A 443 18.49 -24.17 50.57
N ALA A 444 17.75 -24.56 49.54
CA ALA A 444 17.92 -24.06 48.19
C ALA A 444 16.63 -24.23 47.37
N ARG A 445 16.56 -23.53 46.24
CA ARG A 445 15.44 -23.52 45.33
C ARG A 445 15.96 -23.45 43.89
N ASP A 446 15.51 -24.39 43.09
CA ASP A 446 15.64 -24.32 41.64
C ASP A 446 14.32 -23.81 41.05
N THR A 447 14.39 -22.69 40.34
CA THR A 447 13.23 -22.11 39.66
C THR A 447 13.47 -22.19 38.15
N THR A 448 12.65 -22.97 37.47
CA THR A 448 12.63 -23.02 36.00
C THR A 448 11.48 -22.17 35.50
N THR A 449 11.80 -21.03 34.89
CA THR A 449 10.84 -20.12 34.26
C THR A 449 10.70 -20.48 32.78
N THR A 450 9.53 -20.96 32.38
CA THR A 450 9.18 -21.16 30.98
C THR A 450 8.48 -19.91 30.46
N THR A 451 9.06 -19.27 29.45
CA THR A 451 8.47 -18.14 28.75
C THR A 451 7.89 -18.62 27.42
N GLN A 452 6.59 -18.41 27.24
CA GLN A 452 5.88 -18.62 25.98
C GLN A 452 5.40 -17.29 25.44
N GLN A 453 5.34 -17.14 24.11
CA GLN A 453 4.88 -15.93 23.47
C GLN A 453 4.01 -16.25 22.25
N ASP A 454 3.00 -15.43 22.04
CA ASP A 454 2.20 -15.46 20.83
C ASP A 454 3.01 -14.96 19.64
N GLN A 455 2.95 -15.70 18.54
CA GLN A 455 3.55 -15.36 17.26
C GLN A 455 2.48 -15.43 16.17
N ALA A 456 2.37 -14.35 15.39
CA ALA A 456 1.52 -14.34 14.20
C ALA A 456 2.27 -14.99 13.03
N THR A 457 1.67 -15.98 12.39
CA THR A 457 2.20 -16.69 11.22
C THR A 457 1.30 -16.51 10.00
N GLY A 458 1.88 -16.61 8.80
CA GLY A 458 1.13 -16.61 7.53
C GLY A 458 0.38 -15.32 7.22
N ALA A 459 0.90 -14.16 7.63
CA ALA A 459 0.18 -12.90 7.47
C ALA A 459 0.14 -12.47 5.99
N ALA A 460 -1.06 -12.56 5.40
CA ALA A 460 -1.45 -11.70 4.30
C ALA A 460 -0.95 -10.26 4.51
N PRO A 461 -0.44 -9.57 3.46
CA PRO A 461 -0.06 -8.18 3.60
C PRO A 461 -1.23 -7.38 4.14
N GLN A 462 -0.90 -6.46 5.04
CA GLN A 462 -1.89 -5.60 5.68
C GLN A 462 -2.52 -4.68 4.64
N ALA A 463 -3.85 -4.52 4.67
CA ALA A 463 -4.45 -3.44 3.93
C ALA A 463 -4.11 -2.10 4.60
N GLN A 464 -3.72 -1.13 3.78
CA GLN A 464 -3.28 0.19 4.23
C GLN A 464 -4.12 1.29 3.60
N LEU A 465 -4.68 2.14 4.46
CA LEU A 465 -5.34 3.38 4.10
C LEU A 465 -4.51 4.53 4.68
N LEU A 466 -3.84 5.30 3.83
CA LEU A 466 -2.81 6.26 4.22
C LEU A 466 -3.10 7.65 3.66
N ALA A 467 -2.89 8.67 4.49
CA ALA A 467 -2.85 10.07 4.09
C ALA A 467 -1.57 10.72 4.64
N GLY A 468 -0.78 11.41 3.83
CA GLY A 468 0.37 12.19 4.31
C GLY A 468 -0.05 13.42 5.09
N SER A 469 -1.23 13.97 4.79
CA SER A 469 -1.86 15.09 5.49
C SER A 469 -3.13 14.65 6.24
N LYS A 470 -4.31 15.17 5.87
CA LYS A 470 -5.59 14.89 6.54
C LYS A 470 -6.31 13.72 5.88
N MET A 471 -6.99 12.92 6.70
CA MET A 471 -7.95 11.93 6.21
C MET A 471 -9.36 12.31 6.66
N THR A 472 -10.27 12.44 5.70
CA THR A 472 -11.65 12.86 5.92
C THR A 472 -12.62 11.74 5.51
N LEU A 473 -13.21 11.10 6.51
CA LEU A 473 -14.22 10.04 6.39
C LEU A 473 -15.56 10.54 6.99
N ALA A 474 -15.90 11.80 6.73
CA ALA A 474 -17.04 12.49 7.31
C ALA A 474 -18.39 11.99 6.78
N ASN A 475 -18.40 11.42 5.56
CA ASN A 475 -19.58 10.91 4.87
C ASN A 475 -19.51 9.38 4.67
N VAL A 476 -19.09 8.66 5.70
CA VAL A 476 -18.99 7.19 5.69
C VAL A 476 -20.02 6.56 6.61
N GLY A 477 -20.67 5.48 6.16
CA GLY A 477 -21.68 4.76 6.94
C GLY A 477 -21.08 3.77 7.90
N THR A 478 -20.43 2.76 7.36
CA THR A 478 -19.72 1.75 8.15
C THR A 478 -18.25 1.75 7.75
N ILE A 479 -17.36 1.72 8.74
CA ILE A 479 -15.93 1.51 8.56
C ILE A 479 -15.58 0.17 9.21
N ASP A 480 -15.09 -0.77 8.42
CA ASP A 480 -14.60 -2.06 8.86
C ASP A 480 -13.07 -2.12 8.67
N ASN A 481 -12.31 -1.83 9.73
CA ASN A 481 -10.86 -1.98 9.75
C ASN A 481 -10.46 -3.27 10.47
N ARG A 482 -10.13 -4.32 9.73
CA ARG A 482 -9.86 -5.66 10.30
C ARG A 482 -8.43 -6.09 10.02
N TYR A 483 -7.66 -6.26 11.10
CA TYR A 483 -6.24 -6.62 11.08
C TYR A 483 -5.40 -5.70 10.19
N SER A 484 -5.89 -4.48 9.96
CA SER A 484 -5.42 -3.54 8.95
C SER A 484 -5.14 -2.16 9.54
N ALA A 485 -4.57 -1.26 8.74
CA ALA A 485 -4.15 0.07 9.20
C ALA A 485 -4.87 1.18 8.45
N ILE A 486 -5.32 2.16 9.22
CA ILE A 486 -5.74 3.48 8.78
C ILE A 486 -4.82 4.49 9.47
N ALA A 487 -4.11 5.31 8.69
CA ALA A 487 -3.16 6.27 9.26
C ALA A 487 -3.15 7.60 8.51
N ALA A 488 -2.97 8.70 9.26
CA ALA A 488 -2.78 10.02 8.69
C ALA A 488 -1.55 10.74 9.29
N GLY A 489 -0.78 11.41 8.43
CA GLY A 489 0.37 12.21 8.84
C GLY A 489 -0.01 13.52 9.56
N HIS A 490 -1.29 13.91 9.50
CA HIS A 490 -1.87 14.97 10.32
C HIS A 490 -3.05 14.47 11.16
N SER A 491 -4.30 14.67 10.73
CA SER A 491 -5.49 14.33 11.50
C SER A 491 -6.43 13.41 10.72
N ILE A 492 -7.19 12.58 11.45
CA ILE A 492 -8.30 11.78 10.92
C ILE A 492 -9.62 12.36 11.46
N GLN A 493 -10.58 12.60 10.58
CA GLN A 493 -11.98 12.84 10.93
C GLN A 493 -12.83 11.66 10.45
N ILE A 494 -13.58 11.04 11.35
CA ILE A 494 -14.57 10.00 11.05
C ILE A 494 -15.95 10.49 11.46
N GLY A 495 -16.91 10.40 10.53
CA GLY A 495 -18.26 10.89 10.72
C GLY A 495 -18.34 12.40 10.94
N SER A 496 -19.52 12.88 11.32
CA SER A 496 -19.77 14.29 11.60
C SER A 496 -20.64 14.46 12.85
N THR A 497 -20.63 15.66 13.44
CA THR A 497 -21.50 16.03 14.57
C THR A 497 -22.98 16.11 14.19
N GLN A 498 -23.32 16.11 12.90
CA GLN A 498 -24.71 16.15 12.43
C GLN A 498 -25.31 14.74 12.45
N GLN A 499 -25.88 14.34 13.60
CA GLN A 499 -26.64 13.10 13.72
C GLN A 499 -27.84 13.12 12.75
N GLY A 500 -27.92 12.12 11.87
CA GLY A 500 -29.00 12.01 10.87
C GLY A 500 -28.81 12.80 9.57
N GLY A 501 -27.58 13.26 9.27
CA GLY A 501 -27.26 13.86 7.97
C GLY A 501 -27.73 12.99 6.80
N SER A 502 -28.53 13.57 5.90
CA SER A 502 -29.02 12.90 4.70
C SER A 502 -27.84 12.45 3.84
N VAL A 503 -28.01 11.34 3.11
CA VAL A 503 -26.99 10.70 2.26
C VAL A 503 -26.36 11.67 1.25
N GLY A 504 -26.99 12.82 0.95
CA GLY A 504 -26.49 13.87 0.06
C GLY A 504 -25.96 15.14 0.75
N SER A 505 -25.73 15.14 2.06
CA SER A 505 -25.33 16.36 2.81
C SER A 505 -23.82 16.55 2.99
N GLY A 506 -22.98 15.67 2.45
CA GLY A 506 -21.51 15.73 2.62
C GLY A 506 -21.02 15.36 4.01
N ASN A 507 -21.94 15.20 4.95
CA ASN A 507 -21.69 14.90 6.35
C ASN A 507 -22.68 13.85 6.83
N HIS A 508 -22.20 12.76 7.42
CA HIS A 508 -23.04 11.70 7.96
C HIS A 508 -22.66 11.40 9.41
N GLY A 509 -23.51 11.78 10.37
CA GLY A 509 -23.29 11.50 11.79
C GLY A 509 -23.79 10.12 12.26
N GLY A 510 -24.25 9.27 11.33
CA GLY A 510 -24.75 7.91 11.61
C GLY A 510 -23.66 6.82 11.60
N THR A 511 -22.38 7.20 11.56
CA THR A 511 -21.27 6.27 11.29
C THR A 511 -21.15 5.15 12.32
N THR A 512 -20.85 3.94 11.87
CA THR A 512 -20.42 2.80 12.71
C THR A 512 -18.96 2.49 12.40
N VAL A 513 -18.14 2.36 13.43
CA VAL A 513 -16.70 2.08 13.29
C VAL A 513 -16.38 0.75 13.96
N ASN A 514 -16.03 -0.24 13.16
CA ASN A 514 -15.56 -1.54 13.60
C ASN A 514 -14.05 -1.59 13.40
N ASN A 515 -13.29 -1.52 14.49
CA ASN A 515 -11.85 -1.69 14.50
C ASN A 515 -11.51 -3.01 15.19
N THR A 516 -10.95 -3.96 14.45
CA THR A 516 -10.68 -5.31 14.95
C THR A 516 -9.22 -5.67 14.77
N GLY A 517 -8.54 -6.00 15.86
CA GLY A 517 -7.20 -6.57 15.88
C GLY A 517 -7.12 -7.79 16.78
N GLN A 518 -5.90 -8.31 16.98
CA GLN A 518 -5.62 -9.29 18.03
C GLN A 518 -4.43 -8.84 18.87
N THR A 519 -4.58 -8.77 20.20
CA THR A 519 -3.45 -8.58 21.12
C THR A 519 -2.66 -9.88 21.22
N LEU A 520 -1.35 -9.76 21.15
CA LEU A 520 -0.40 -10.85 21.35
C LEU A 520 0.13 -10.78 22.79
N TYR A 521 0.24 -11.94 23.44
CA TYR A 521 0.67 -12.04 24.83
C TYR A 521 1.98 -12.83 24.98
N ARG A 522 2.70 -12.51 26.05
CA ARG A 522 3.75 -13.34 26.64
C ARG A 522 3.22 -13.93 27.93
N TYR A 523 3.37 -15.25 28.04
CA TYR A 523 2.99 -16.05 29.19
C TYR A 523 4.25 -16.55 29.89
N GLN A 524 4.23 -16.57 31.22
CA GLN A 524 5.33 -17.11 32.00
C GLN A 524 4.80 -18.03 33.09
N SER A 525 5.40 -19.20 33.21
CA SER A 525 5.17 -20.12 34.31
C SER A 525 6.49 -20.46 34.98
N GLN A 526 6.47 -20.64 36.30
CA GLN A 526 7.63 -21.00 37.10
C GLN A 526 7.37 -22.34 37.77
N ASN A 527 8.18 -23.32 37.39
CA ASN A 527 8.25 -24.60 38.09
C ASN A 527 9.32 -24.49 39.16
N ILE A 528 8.94 -24.74 40.41
CA ILE A 528 9.81 -24.54 41.58
C ILE A 528 10.07 -25.88 42.24
N VAL A 529 11.35 -26.20 42.43
CA VAL A 529 11.81 -27.35 43.21
C VAL A 529 12.61 -26.85 44.40
N SER A 530 12.07 -27.03 45.59
CA SER A 530 12.73 -26.67 46.84
C SER A 530 13.55 -27.84 47.35
N THR A 531 14.79 -27.58 47.73
CA THR A 531 15.65 -28.55 48.41
C THR A 531 15.58 -28.32 49.91
N TYR A 532 15.25 -29.37 50.66
CA TYR A 532 15.16 -29.35 52.10
C TYR A 532 16.25 -30.20 52.73
N ALA A 533 16.84 -29.70 53.82
CA ALA A 533 17.77 -30.45 54.65
C ALA A 533 17.52 -30.13 56.14
N TRP A 534 18.17 -30.86 57.03
CA TRP A 534 18.15 -30.53 58.45
C TRP A 534 18.89 -29.22 58.71
N ASN A 535 18.31 -28.37 59.55
CA ASN A 535 18.95 -27.11 59.93
C ASN A 535 20.16 -27.28 60.89
N GLU A 536 20.42 -28.50 61.39
CA GLU A 536 21.67 -28.85 62.10
C GLU A 536 22.83 -29.19 61.15
N ASP A 537 22.52 -29.77 59.99
CA ASP A 537 23.50 -30.21 58.99
C ASP A 537 22.83 -30.25 57.61
N THR A 538 23.22 -29.31 56.74
CA THR A 538 22.69 -29.16 55.39
C THR A 538 23.06 -30.29 54.44
N HIS A 539 23.95 -31.19 54.85
CA HIS A 539 24.36 -32.36 54.05
C HIS A 539 23.59 -33.63 54.39
N ARG A 540 22.75 -33.61 55.44
CA ARG A 540 22.04 -34.80 55.93
C ARG A 540 20.55 -34.80 55.54
N ASP A 541 20.08 -35.98 55.13
CA ASP A 541 18.70 -36.26 54.68
C ASP A 541 18.13 -35.23 53.68
N VAL A 542 19.00 -34.77 52.77
CA VAL A 542 18.67 -33.81 51.72
C VAL A 542 17.62 -34.42 50.78
N GLY A 543 16.53 -33.69 50.56
CA GLY A 543 15.46 -34.13 49.66
C GLY A 543 14.79 -32.96 48.97
N THR A 544 14.33 -33.19 47.74
CA THR A 544 13.65 -32.19 46.93
C THR A 544 12.14 -32.35 47.02
N VAL A 545 11.42 -31.23 47.02
CA VAL A 545 9.97 -31.16 46.94
C VAL A 545 9.59 -30.25 45.78
N ALA A 546 8.83 -30.79 44.83
CA ALA A 546 8.23 -29.98 43.78
C ALA A 546 7.08 -29.17 44.37
N GLN A 547 7.13 -27.86 44.20
CA GLN A 547 6.09 -26.94 44.64
C GLN A 547 5.04 -26.76 43.55
N ALA A 548 3.88 -26.22 43.91
CA ALA A 548 2.86 -25.87 42.93
C ALA A 548 3.44 -24.84 41.93
N PRO A 549 3.30 -25.06 40.60
CA PRO A 549 3.77 -24.10 39.60
C PRO A 549 3.11 -22.73 39.77
N LEU A 550 3.90 -21.66 39.66
CA LEU A 550 3.40 -20.28 39.71
C LEU A 550 3.19 -19.79 38.27
N VAL A 551 1.95 -19.44 37.91
CA VAL A 551 1.64 -18.81 36.62
C VAL A 551 1.60 -17.29 36.81
N LEU A 552 2.44 -16.57 36.08
CA LEU A 552 2.48 -15.11 36.09
C LEU A 552 1.37 -14.54 35.21
N GLN A 553 0.94 -13.31 35.51
CA GLN A 553 -0.04 -12.60 34.71
C GLN A 553 0.49 -12.40 33.27
N PRO A 554 -0.31 -12.70 32.22
CA PRO A 554 0.11 -12.48 30.85
C PRO A 554 0.45 -11.01 30.59
N VAL A 555 1.52 -10.76 29.83
CA VAL A 555 1.95 -9.42 29.44
C VAL A 555 1.68 -9.23 27.96
N ALA A 556 0.97 -8.16 27.58
CA ALA A 556 0.79 -7.82 26.17
C ALA A 556 2.13 -7.44 25.54
N ILE A 557 2.44 -8.03 24.38
CA ILE A 557 3.70 -7.83 23.65
C ILE A 557 3.50 -7.20 22.27
N GLY A 558 2.27 -7.04 21.80
CA GLY A 558 1.97 -6.46 20.50
C GLY A 558 0.56 -6.75 20.01
N GLY A 559 0.33 -6.55 18.71
CA GLY A 559 -0.93 -6.94 18.08
C GLY A 559 -0.84 -7.16 16.57
N THR A 560 -1.88 -7.76 15.99
CA THR A 560 -1.94 -8.17 14.58
C THR A 560 -2.65 -7.16 13.66
N GLY A 561 -2.63 -5.87 14.00
CA GLY A 561 -3.30 -4.79 13.25
C GLY A 561 -4.58 -4.30 13.95
N GLY A 562 -5.49 -3.69 13.19
CA GLY A 562 -6.66 -3.00 13.76
C GLY A 562 -6.26 -1.66 14.35
N THR A 563 -5.57 -0.84 13.55
CA THR A 563 -4.99 0.44 13.98
C THR A 563 -5.65 1.60 13.24
N ILE A 564 -6.03 2.65 13.97
CA ILE A 564 -6.49 3.93 13.41
C ILE A 564 -5.74 5.04 14.15
N ILE A 565 -4.73 5.62 13.50
CA ILE A 565 -3.79 6.54 14.13
C ILE A 565 -3.58 7.82 13.32
N ALA A 566 -3.31 8.91 14.02
CA ALA A 566 -2.94 10.17 13.39
C ALA A 566 -1.86 10.88 14.22
N ASN A 567 -0.98 11.62 13.55
CA ASN A 567 0.08 12.36 14.24
C ASN A 567 -0.44 13.54 15.07
N ASN A 568 -1.58 14.13 14.69
CA ASN A 568 -2.17 15.27 15.37
C ASN A 568 -3.44 14.90 16.14
N ALA A 569 -4.51 14.51 15.46
CA ALA A 569 -5.78 14.19 16.11
C ALA A 569 -6.56 13.08 15.39
N VAL A 570 -7.20 12.20 16.16
CA VAL A 570 -8.23 11.28 15.66
C VAL A 570 -9.57 11.71 16.26
N GLN A 571 -10.47 12.23 15.43
CA GLN A 571 -11.81 12.68 15.81
C GLN A 571 -12.85 11.72 15.25
N ILE A 572 -13.63 11.07 16.12
CA ILE A 572 -14.64 10.09 15.73
C ILE A 572 -16.00 10.54 16.25
N HIS A 573 -16.90 10.85 15.32
CA HIS A 573 -18.31 11.12 15.56
C HIS A 573 -19.13 9.96 15.00
N ALA A 574 -19.29 8.91 15.79
CA ALA A 574 -19.95 7.67 15.39
C ALA A 574 -21.14 7.36 16.31
N THR A 575 -22.16 6.70 15.77
CA THR A 575 -23.26 6.11 16.54
C THR A 575 -22.73 4.93 17.37
N ASN A 576 -21.92 4.07 16.74
CA ASN A 576 -21.32 2.90 17.35
C ASN A 576 -19.81 2.89 17.09
N LEU A 577 -19.03 2.58 18.13
CA LEU A 577 -17.58 2.41 18.06
C LEU A 577 -17.22 1.07 18.70
N ASP A 578 -17.03 0.06 17.87
CA ASP A 578 -16.65 -1.29 18.27
C ASP A 578 -15.15 -1.46 18.07
N ASN A 579 -14.39 -1.33 19.15
CA ASN A 579 -12.95 -1.52 19.15
C ASN A 579 -12.57 -2.82 19.86
N THR A 580 -12.35 -3.87 19.07
CA THR A 580 -12.08 -5.21 19.58
C THR A 580 -10.58 -5.49 19.53
N ASN A 581 -10.01 -5.65 20.74
CA ASN A 581 -8.65 -6.07 21.10
C ASN A 581 -7.59 -4.95 21.27
N VAL A 582 -7.58 -4.35 22.47
CA VAL A 582 -6.69 -3.24 22.87
C VAL A 582 -6.09 -3.51 24.24
N ALA A 583 -4.85 -3.99 24.29
CA ALA A 583 -3.99 -3.66 25.43
C ALA A 583 -3.23 -2.38 25.08
N ALA A 584 -3.60 -1.26 25.72
CA ALA A 584 -2.81 -0.05 25.70
C ALA A 584 -1.51 -0.31 26.47
N ALA A 585 -0.43 -0.56 25.75
CA ALA A 585 0.91 -0.47 26.31
C ALA A 585 1.71 0.51 25.46
N SER A 586 2.24 1.55 26.11
CA SER A 586 3.30 2.40 25.56
C SER A 586 4.50 1.52 25.21
N SER A 587 4.50 0.94 24.01
CA SER A 587 5.54 0.04 23.56
C SER A 587 6.62 0.84 22.86
N ALA A 588 7.76 1.01 23.53
CA ALA A 588 9.02 1.46 22.94
C ALA A 588 9.70 0.35 22.10
N THR A 589 9.03 -0.77 21.85
CA THR A 589 9.61 -1.94 21.19
C THR A 589 8.70 -2.45 20.08
N GLY A 590 8.80 -1.84 18.89
CA GLY A 590 8.63 -2.48 17.56
C GLY A 590 7.32 -3.21 17.23
N ALA A 591 6.33 -3.27 18.11
CA ALA A 591 5.04 -3.88 17.85
C ALA A 591 4.01 -2.78 17.59
N THR A 592 3.46 -2.77 16.37
CA THR A 592 2.32 -1.91 15.97
C THR A 592 1.05 -2.40 16.68
N GLY A 593 0.92 -2.06 17.96
CA GLY A 593 -0.29 -2.29 18.74
C GLY A 593 -1.44 -1.44 18.22
N GLY A 594 -2.64 -2.04 18.12
CA GLY A 594 -3.88 -1.36 17.79
C GLY A 594 -4.13 -0.19 18.73
N THR A 595 -3.94 1.02 18.22
CA THR A 595 -4.11 2.26 18.97
C THR A 595 -5.25 3.04 18.31
N LEU A 596 -6.23 3.48 19.12
CA LEU A 596 -7.10 4.63 18.79
C LEU A 596 -6.53 5.81 19.57
N GLY A 597 -5.85 6.73 18.89
CA GLY A 597 -5.25 7.86 19.59
C GLY A 597 -4.57 8.86 18.69
N ALA A 598 -4.61 10.12 19.12
CA ALA A 598 -3.60 11.11 18.76
C ALA A 598 -2.28 10.66 19.37
N ASN A 599 -1.18 10.66 18.61
CA ASN A 599 0.15 10.51 19.20
C ASN A 599 0.62 11.91 19.65
N PRO A 600 0.47 12.33 20.92
CA PRO A 600 0.95 13.63 21.33
C PRO A 600 2.47 13.52 21.45
N THR A 601 3.18 14.18 20.53
CA THR A 601 4.64 14.31 20.53
C THR A 601 5.43 13.00 20.44
N VAL A 602 5.60 12.50 19.21
CA VAL A 602 6.85 11.84 18.83
C VAL A 602 7.34 12.50 17.55
N ALA A 603 8.31 13.41 17.69
CA ALA A 603 9.16 13.77 16.57
C ALA A 603 9.90 12.48 16.14
N ASN A 604 9.70 12.08 14.88
CA ASN A 604 10.22 10.88 14.22
C ASN A 604 9.52 9.55 14.57
N ALA A 605 8.68 9.08 13.65
CA ALA A 605 8.51 7.66 13.36
C ALA A 605 8.98 7.42 11.90
N PRO A 606 9.59 6.28 11.54
CA PRO A 606 9.74 5.02 12.28
C PRO A 606 11.19 4.73 12.70
N GLN A 607 11.40 4.22 13.91
CA GLN A 607 12.54 3.36 14.21
C GLN A 607 11.99 1.95 14.48
N SER A 608 12.38 0.98 13.66
CA SER A 608 12.51 -0.40 14.14
C SER A 608 13.82 -1.01 13.64
N VAL A 609 14.59 -1.45 14.65
CA VAL A 609 15.69 -2.44 14.70
C VAL A 609 16.92 -2.31 13.78
N ALA A 610 18.02 -1.80 14.35
CA ALA A 610 19.37 -2.34 14.16
C ALA A 610 20.19 -2.19 15.46
N SER A 611 21.08 -3.15 15.71
CA SER A 611 21.75 -3.48 16.97
C SER A 611 22.88 -2.52 17.41
N SER A 612 23.47 -2.85 18.56
CA SER A 612 24.38 -2.07 19.42
C SER A 612 25.73 -1.58 18.85
N THR A 613 25.96 -1.49 17.53
CA THR A 613 27.28 -1.06 17.00
C THR A 613 27.30 -0.13 15.76
N GLY A 614 26.24 0.65 15.52
CA GLY A 614 26.33 1.89 14.74
C GLY A 614 25.75 1.84 13.33
N ALA A 615 24.88 2.82 13.02
CA ALA A 615 24.32 3.05 11.69
C ALA A 615 24.45 4.52 11.29
N LEU A 616 24.79 4.73 10.01
CA LEU A 616 24.73 6.01 9.33
C LEU A 616 23.29 6.54 9.31
N ASN A 617 23.14 7.82 9.67
CA ASN A 617 21.87 8.54 9.63
C ASN A 617 21.59 9.02 8.20
N ILE A 618 20.90 8.21 7.41
CA ILE A 618 20.30 8.64 6.14
C ILE A 618 18.79 8.41 6.26
N PRO A 619 17.96 9.48 6.25
CA PRO A 619 16.51 9.34 6.18
C PRO A 619 16.13 8.67 4.87
N LEU A 620 15.49 7.51 4.96
CA LEU A 620 14.98 6.78 3.80
C LEU A 620 13.55 7.23 3.48
N PRO A 621 13.16 7.37 2.19
CA PRO A 621 11.78 7.68 1.80
C PRO A 621 10.76 6.65 2.33
N THR A 622 9.61 7.11 2.82
CA THR A 622 8.60 6.29 3.49
C THR A 622 7.27 6.16 2.74
N GLY A 623 7.20 6.58 1.47
CA GLY A 623 5.97 6.54 0.66
C GLY A 623 5.85 5.30 -0.24
N GLY A 624 4.62 4.97 -0.67
CA GLY A 624 4.31 3.84 -1.56
C GLY A 624 4.95 3.89 -2.95
N LEU A 625 5.57 5.01 -3.32
CA LEU A 625 6.47 5.11 -4.48
C LEU A 625 7.75 4.30 -4.30
N TYR A 626 8.08 3.84 -3.08
CA TYR A 626 9.34 3.20 -2.75
C TYR A 626 9.12 1.81 -2.14
N ALA A 627 9.73 0.79 -2.74
CA ALA A 627 9.73 -0.58 -2.22
C ALA A 627 11.09 -0.93 -1.62
N PHE A 628 11.07 -1.47 -0.40
CA PHE A 628 12.27 -2.00 0.25
C PHE A 628 12.67 -3.35 -0.36
N GLN A 629 13.95 -3.50 -0.69
CA GLN A 629 14.52 -4.75 -1.19
C GLN A 629 15.48 -5.34 -0.14
N PRO A 630 14.98 -6.11 0.86
CA PRO A 630 15.78 -6.57 1.99
C PRO A 630 16.64 -7.83 1.71
N ALA A 631 16.62 -8.38 0.49
CA ALA A 631 17.37 -9.59 0.15
C ALA A 631 18.90 -9.33 0.09
N PRO A 632 19.75 -10.18 0.70
CA PRO A 632 21.20 -10.05 0.61
C PRO A 632 21.68 -10.10 -0.85
N GLY A 633 22.36 -9.05 -1.33
CA GLY A 633 22.98 -9.01 -2.66
C GLY A 633 22.32 -8.10 -3.71
N GLN A 634 21.25 -7.37 -3.36
CA GLN A 634 20.67 -6.35 -4.25
C GLN A 634 21.53 -5.06 -4.26
N PRO A 635 21.74 -4.41 -5.42
CA PRO A 635 22.61 -3.22 -5.54
C PRO A 635 21.98 -1.94 -4.95
N TYR A 636 20.68 -1.96 -4.62
CA TYR A 636 19.96 -0.85 -4.02
C TYR A 636 19.00 -1.34 -2.93
N LEU A 637 18.89 -0.57 -1.84
CA LEU A 637 18.00 -0.86 -0.70
C LEU A 637 16.55 -0.41 -0.98
N ILE A 638 16.38 0.55 -1.89
CA ILE A 638 15.12 1.21 -2.21
C ILE A 638 14.96 1.25 -3.73
N ALA A 639 13.82 0.77 -4.23
CA ALA A 639 13.42 0.87 -5.63
C ALA A 639 12.21 1.79 -5.74
N THR A 640 12.15 2.65 -6.76
CA THR A 640 10.90 3.29 -7.14
C THR A 640 9.95 2.25 -7.72
N ASP A 641 8.67 2.29 -7.36
CA ASP A 641 7.64 1.43 -7.95
C ASP A 641 7.59 1.66 -9.47
N PRO A 642 8.08 0.71 -10.28
CA PRO A 642 8.19 0.90 -11.73
C PRO A 642 6.82 1.04 -12.40
N ARG A 643 5.73 0.66 -11.70
CA ARG A 643 4.35 0.83 -12.15
C ARG A 643 3.92 2.31 -12.20
N GLN A 644 4.62 3.19 -11.48
CA GLN A 644 4.20 4.58 -11.28
C GLN A 644 5.11 5.61 -11.96
N VAL A 645 6.05 5.15 -12.78
CA VAL A 645 6.95 6.02 -13.55
C VAL A 645 6.29 6.35 -14.89
N THR A 646 6.03 7.63 -15.15
CA THR A 646 5.63 8.10 -16.48
C THR A 646 6.77 7.86 -17.47
N ARG A 647 6.46 7.23 -18.60
CA ARG A 647 7.39 7.23 -19.73
C ARG A 647 7.30 8.62 -20.36
N VAL A 648 8.26 9.48 -20.07
CA VAL A 648 8.49 10.65 -20.92
C VAL A 648 8.82 10.10 -22.30
N SER A 649 7.83 10.04 -23.20
CA SER A 649 8.08 9.74 -24.61
C SER A 649 9.09 10.76 -25.10
N SER A 650 10.24 10.25 -25.52
CA SER A 650 11.41 11.03 -25.88
C SER A 650 11.04 12.13 -26.87
N ARG A 651 11.07 13.38 -26.41
CA ARG A 651 11.25 14.56 -27.27
C ARG A 651 12.58 14.41 -28.01
N ALA A 652 12.53 13.84 -29.20
CA ALA A 652 13.61 13.92 -30.17
C ALA A 652 12.98 14.24 -31.52
N THR A 653 12.70 15.53 -31.72
CA THR A 653 12.61 16.12 -33.06
C THR A 653 13.91 15.78 -33.79
N ILE A 654 13.83 14.84 -34.73
CA ILE A 654 14.92 14.59 -35.68
C ILE A 654 14.92 15.79 -36.64
N CYS A 655 15.56 16.88 -36.23
CA CYS A 655 16.16 17.82 -37.17
C CYS A 655 17.45 17.17 -37.66
N SER A 656 17.38 16.52 -38.83
CA SER A 656 18.58 16.16 -39.58
C SER A 656 19.20 17.45 -40.12
N ALA A 657 20.27 17.91 -39.48
CA ALA A 657 21.18 18.88 -40.07
C ALA A 657 22.15 18.12 -41.00
N SER A 658 22.12 18.45 -42.27
CA SER A 658 23.16 18.13 -43.25
C SER A 658 24.51 18.75 -42.84
N SER A 659 25.58 17.96 -42.81
CA SER A 659 26.89 18.26 -43.45
C SER A 659 27.98 17.29 -42.97
N GLY A 660 28.67 16.71 -43.94
CA GLY A 660 29.75 15.71 -43.79
C GLY A 660 29.85 14.89 -45.06
#